data_AF-A0A6N2BD31-F1
#
_entry.id   AF-A0A6N2BD31-F1
#
_cell.length_a   1.000
_cell.length_b   1.000
_cell.length_c   1.000
_cell.angle_alpha   90.00
_cell.angle_beta   90.00
_cell.angle_gamma   90.00
#
_symmetry.space_group_name_H-M   'P 1'
#
loop_
_entity.id
_entity.type
_entity.pdbx_description
1 polymer ?
#
loop_
_entity_poly.entity_id
_entity_poly.type
_entity_poly.pdbx_seq_one_letter_code
_entity_poly.pdbx_strand_id
1 'polypeptide(L)'
;MIQWTALPTPFPFRSGQSISLFFTLIKSFPFSVASSSSSSSPSSILSPEESEPISIDPLSSQLLNLLSHPNWQKHPSLKNLIPSLSPSRLSSFLSQNPNLNPHIACSFFDYLSRIPSFKPSVQSYAPLLRILISNKLFQVAEKTRLSMIKSCGTTEDVVFVMGFVREMNKCEDGFRFKLNGWGYNTLLMALSRFVMVDDMKCVYNEMLSDMIKPDVYTFNTMINGYCKLGNVVEAEVYLSKIFQAGLMPDTHTYTSFILGHCRRKDVNSAFKVFREMQIKGCHRNVVSYNNLIHGLCETRRINEAMKLFLEMADDGCSPNVRTYTILIDALCRLDRRVEALSLFDEMREKGCEPNVHTYTVLIDGLCKDSKLDEARELLNVMSEKGLVPSAVTYNALIDGYCKKGLVHVALSILDTMESKSCLPNVRTYNELISGFCRAKKVHKAMSLLDKMLECKLSPSNVTFNLLVHGQCKEGEIDSAFRLLRLMEENGLAPDEWSYGTLVDGLCERGRVEEANTIFSSLKEKGIKVNVAMYTALIDGHCNAEKFDFAFTLFKKMIEEGCSPNACTYNVLINGLCKQGKQLEAAQLLESMAESGVEPTIESYSILIEQLLKECAFDHADKVFSLMISRGHKPDVCIYTSFLVAYHNEGKLKEAEDVMAKMAEAGIRPDLMTYTVMIDGYGRAGLLNRAFDMLKCMFDSGYEPSHYTYSVLIKHLSQGGLDLKIEASSINIADVWKVVKYETLLKLLNKMEEHGCPPNTNGFSSLAIGLCREGRLEEASRLLDHMQSCGMSASEDMYTSMVNCCCKLRMYEDATRFLDTMLTQGFLPRLESYKLLICGLYDNGNNDKAKAAFFRLLDCGYNNDEVAWKLLIDGLLKRGLVDRCSELLDIMEKNGSRLSSQTYTFLLEGLDRTDNK
;
A
#
# COMPACT_ATOMS: atom_id res chain seq x y z
N MET A 1 7.90 -1.43 42.74
CA MET A 1 6.65 -1.86 42.08
C MET A 1 5.82 -0.64 41.72
N ILE A 2 5.90 -0.17 40.48
CA ILE A 2 4.90 0.68 39.83
C ILE A 2 4.78 0.09 38.42
N GLN A 3 3.61 -0.44 38.08
CA GLN A 3 3.33 -1.06 36.79
C GLN A 3 3.45 -0.01 35.68
N TRP A 4 4.34 -0.27 34.72
CA TRP A 4 4.45 0.51 33.48
C TRP A 4 3.41 0.00 32.48
N THR A 5 2.30 0.72 32.33
CA THR A 5 1.35 0.52 31.24
C THR A 5 1.88 1.15 29.96
N ALA A 6 2.08 0.30 28.94
CA ALA A 6 2.06 0.54 27.50
C ALA A 6 2.57 1.91 26.95
N LEU A 7 3.78 1.89 26.39
CA LEU A 7 4.20 2.80 25.32
C LEU A 7 3.37 2.53 24.05
N PRO A 8 2.85 3.55 23.35
CA PRO A 8 2.58 3.44 21.92
C PRO A 8 3.92 3.44 21.18
N THR A 9 4.17 2.41 20.38
CA THR A 9 5.30 2.35 19.45
C THR A 9 5.20 3.45 18.39
N PRO A 10 6.31 4.09 17.98
CA PRO A 10 6.35 4.86 16.75
C PRO A 10 6.17 3.90 15.56
N PHE A 11 5.48 4.40 14.53
CA PHE A 11 5.17 3.71 13.28
C PHE A 11 6.39 2.96 12.68
N PRO A 12 6.17 1.76 12.08
CA PRO A 12 7.20 1.11 11.28
C PRO A 12 7.36 1.87 9.96
N PHE A 13 8.41 2.69 9.84
CA PHE A 13 8.93 3.10 8.53
C PHE A 13 9.47 1.86 7.83
N ARG A 14 8.81 1.40 6.76
CA ARG A 14 9.37 0.41 5.84
C ARG A 14 10.58 1.03 5.14
N SER A 15 11.71 0.35 5.24
CA SER A 15 12.93 0.64 4.51
C SER A 15 12.73 0.46 3.01
N GLY A 16 12.91 1.54 2.26
CA GLY A 16 12.94 1.55 0.80
C GLY A 16 13.33 2.90 0.23
N GLN A 17 14.15 3.69 0.94
CA GLN A 17 14.81 4.86 0.36
C GLN A 17 16.23 4.94 0.93
N SER A 18 17.19 4.89 0.01
CA SER A 18 18.58 5.25 0.26
C SER A 18 18.62 6.73 0.64
N ILE A 19 18.85 7.05 1.91
CA ILE A 19 19.30 8.38 2.32
C ILE A 19 20.83 8.32 2.36
N SER A 20 21.41 8.31 1.16
CA SER A 20 22.78 8.71 0.89
C SER A 20 22.67 9.79 -0.18
N LEU A 21 23.29 10.94 0.06
CA LEU A 21 23.25 12.20 -0.71
C LEU A 21 22.23 13.25 -0.23
N PHE A 22 22.50 13.87 0.93
CA PHE A 22 22.22 15.30 1.14
C PHE A 22 23.20 15.83 2.21
N PHE A 23 24.49 15.83 1.90
CA PHE A 23 25.51 16.54 2.68
C PHE A 23 26.62 17.05 1.77
N THR A 24 26.29 18.00 0.90
CA THR A 24 27.27 18.99 0.42
C THR A 24 26.54 20.14 -0.27
N LEU A 25 27.06 21.35 -0.07
CA LEU A 25 26.58 22.65 -0.57
C LEU A 25 25.47 23.29 0.27
N ILE A 26 25.87 23.99 1.33
CA ILE A 26 25.77 25.46 1.45
C ILE A 26 26.66 25.86 2.65
N LYS A 27 27.88 26.28 2.35
CA LYS A 27 28.70 27.12 3.22
C LYS A 27 29.34 28.17 2.33
N SER A 28 28.81 29.39 2.39
CA SER A 28 29.57 30.64 2.40
C SER A 28 28.62 31.81 2.19
N PHE A 29 28.26 32.51 3.26
CA PHE A 29 28.22 33.97 3.26
C PHE A 29 28.28 34.46 4.71
N PRO A 30 29.28 35.30 5.07
CA PRO A 30 29.47 35.78 6.43
C PRO A 30 28.48 36.93 6.73
N PHE A 31 27.91 36.91 7.94
CA PHE A 31 27.28 38.09 8.53
C PHE A 31 28.37 39.14 8.79
N SER A 32 28.38 40.24 8.04
CA SER A 32 29.08 41.47 8.42
C SER A 32 28.06 42.52 8.87
N VAL A 33 28.28 43.00 10.08
CA VAL A 33 27.64 44.18 10.66
C VAL A 33 28.00 45.43 9.83
N ALA A 34 26.98 46.18 9.38
CA ALA A 34 27.15 47.59 9.02
C ALA A 34 25.82 48.35 9.23
N SER A 35 25.92 49.33 10.11
CA SER A 35 24.94 50.38 10.42
C SER A 35 24.90 51.45 9.33
N SER A 36 23.70 51.91 8.96
CA SER A 36 23.47 53.29 8.51
C SER A 36 22.00 53.71 8.65
N SER A 37 21.78 54.71 9.51
CA SER A 37 20.71 55.73 9.51
C SER A 37 20.51 56.36 8.12
N SER A 38 19.40 56.99 7.69
CA SER A 38 18.38 57.82 8.36
C SER A 38 17.24 58.19 7.38
N SER A 39 16.02 58.32 7.94
CA SER A 39 14.97 59.32 7.68
C SER A 39 14.42 59.61 6.26
N SER A 40 13.11 59.41 6.09
CA SER A 40 12.13 60.52 6.11
C SER A 40 10.68 59.99 6.04
N SER A 41 9.86 60.44 6.98
CA SER A 41 8.39 60.31 7.03
C SER A 41 7.72 61.54 6.38
N PRO A 42 6.42 61.49 6.05
CA PRO A 42 5.45 62.15 6.92
C PRO A 42 4.07 61.43 7.06
N SER A 43 3.55 61.42 8.31
CA SER A 43 2.18 61.73 8.79
C SER A 43 1.02 61.86 7.75
N SER A 44 -0.27 61.58 7.97
CA SER A 44 -1.15 61.13 9.08
C SER A 44 -2.62 61.40 8.63
N ILE A 45 -3.63 60.79 9.29
CA ILE A 45 -5.04 61.26 9.49
C ILE A 45 -6.15 60.44 8.78
N LEU A 46 -6.84 59.58 9.58
CA LEU A 46 -8.30 59.57 9.87
C LEU A 46 -8.75 58.22 10.51
N SER A 47 -8.62 58.12 11.84
CA SER A 47 -9.67 57.88 12.89
C SER A 47 -10.85 56.89 12.67
N PRO A 48 -11.81 56.74 13.62
CA PRO A 48 -11.97 55.57 14.53
C PRO A 48 -13.37 54.91 14.38
N GLU A 49 -13.79 54.08 15.36
CA GLU A 49 -15.07 53.33 15.47
C GLU A 49 -14.93 51.86 15.02
N GLU A 50 -15.22 50.82 15.81
CA GLU A 50 -16.13 50.67 16.94
C GLU A 50 -15.60 49.62 17.93
N SER A 51 -15.68 49.94 19.22
CA SER A 51 -15.56 48.99 20.31
C SER A 51 -16.79 48.08 20.35
N GLU A 52 -16.66 46.83 19.91
CA GLU A 52 -17.64 45.80 20.30
C GLU A 52 -17.43 45.41 21.77
N PRO A 53 -18.51 45.34 22.57
CA PRO A 53 -18.42 45.06 23.99
C PRO A 53 -17.94 43.62 24.21
N ILE A 54 -17.02 43.47 25.16
CA ILE A 54 -16.61 42.20 25.76
C ILE A 54 -17.89 41.46 26.18
N SER A 55 -18.30 40.46 25.41
CA SER A 55 -19.36 39.54 25.83
C SER A 55 -18.79 38.73 26.99
N ILE A 56 -19.25 39.05 28.20
CA ILE A 56 -19.00 38.24 29.39
C ILE A 56 -19.65 36.90 29.12
N ASP A 57 -18.85 35.84 28.96
CA ASP A 57 -19.37 34.48 28.81
C ASP A 57 -20.34 34.19 29.98
N PRO A 58 -21.64 33.93 29.74
CA PRO A 58 -22.60 33.67 30.79
C PRO A 58 -22.21 32.43 31.63
N LEU A 59 -21.37 31.55 31.09
CA LEU A 59 -20.79 30.43 31.83
C LEU A 59 -19.70 30.88 32.82
N SER A 60 -18.88 31.88 32.46
CA SER A 60 -17.82 32.43 33.32
C SER A 60 -18.40 33.12 34.56
N SER A 61 -19.50 33.86 34.41
CA SER A 61 -20.18 34.50 35.54
C SER A 61 -20.90 33.47 36.44
N GLN A 62 -21.48 32.41 35.87
CA GLN A 62 -22.05 31.29 36.61
C GLN A 62 -20.99 30.48 37.38
N LEU A 63 -19.81 30.24 36.78
CA LEU A 63 -18.69 29.57 37.43
C LEU A 63 -18.09 30.43 38.55
N LEU A 64 -17.96 31.74 38.35
CA LEU A 64 -17.47 32.68 39.37
C LEU A 64 -18.43 32.75 40.57
N ASN A 65 -19.75 32.79 40.32
CA ASN A 65 -20.77 32.71 41.35
C ASN A 65 -20.80 31.35 42.07
N LEU A 66 -20.53 30.25 41.37
CA LEU A 66 -20.43 28.93 41.99
C LEU A 66 -19.20 28.83 42.92
N LEU A 67 -18.06 29.35 42.47
CA LEU A 67 -16.78 29.28 43.18
C LEU A 67 -16.68 30.24 44.37
N SER A 68 -17.56 31.25 44.47
CA SER A 68 -17.65 32.15 45.63
C SER A 68 -18.34 31.50 46.85
N HIS A 69 -19.00 30.34 46.68
CA HIS A 69 -19.61 29.60 47.79
C HIS A 69 -18.59 28.72 48.54
N PRO A 70 -18.57 28.73 49.88
CA PRO A 70 -17.59 27.97 50.70
C PRO A 70 -17.70 26.43 50.58
N ASN A 71 -18.79 25.90 50.00
CA ASN A 71 -19.02 24.46 49.77
C ASN A 71 -19.41 24.14 48.31
N TRP A 72 -18.80 24.85 47.34
CA TRP A 72 -19.11 24.73 45.91
C TRP A 72 -19.06 23.28 45.36
N GLN A 73 -18.26 22.40 45.97
CA GLN A 73 -18.13 20.98 45.61
C GLN A 73 -19.43 20.16 45.75
N LYS A 74 -20.36 20.60 46.61
CA LYS A 74 -21.65 19.93 46.86
C LYS A 74 -22.82 20.64 46.16
N HIS A 75 -22.55 21.70 45.40
CA HIS A 75 -23.59 22.52 44.78
C HIS A 75 -24.26 21.77 43.59
N PRO A 76 -25.59 21.70 43.51
CA PRO A 76 -26.30 20.96 42.44
C PRO A 76 -25.93 21.42 41.03
N SER A 77 -25.69 22.73 40.85
CA SER A 77 -25.32 23.33 39.56
C SER A 77 -23.98 22.84 38.99
N LEU A 78 -23.09 22.28 39.82
CA LEU A 78 -21.81 21.73 39.36
C LEU A 78 -22.04 20.50 38.45
N LYS A 79 -23.04 19.65 38.75
CA LYS A 79 -23.38 18.48 37.93
C LYS A 79 -23.91 18.87 36.54
N ASN A 80 -24.59 20.01 36.44
CA ASN A 80 -25.14 20.51 35.16
C ASN A 80 -24.07 21.20 34.31
N LEU A 81 -23.02 21.75 34.93
CA LEU A 81 -21.95 22.48 34.24
C LEU A 81 -20.82 21.57 33.73
N ILE A 82 -20.56 20.42 34.37
CA ILE A 82 -19.50 19.47 33.98
C ILE A 82 -19.56 19.06 32.49
N PRO A 83 -20.71 18.71 31.89
CA PRO A 83 -20.78 18.34 30.47
C PRO A 83 -20.47 19.50 29.51
N SER A 84 -20.62 20.75 29.96
CA SER A 84 -20.41 21.96 29.15
C SER A 84 -18.98 22.51 29.19
N LEU A 85 -18.14 21.96 30.08
CA LEU A 85 -16.76 22.37 30.32
C LEU A 85 -15.80 21.61 29.40
N SER A 86 -15.24 22.31 28.42
CA SER A 86 -14.08 21.85 27.64
C SER A 86 -12.77 22.39 28.24
N PRO A 87 -11.61 21.76 27.99
CA PRO A 87 -10.31 22.28 28.41
C PRO A 87 -10.01 23.69 27.88
N SER A 88 -10.47 24.02 26.68
CA SER A 88 -10.34 25.37 26.10
C SER A 88 -11.19 26.41 26.84
N ARG A 89 -12.41 26.05 27.24
CA ARG A 89 -13.29 26.92 28.04
C ARG A 89 -12.77 27.11 29.47
N LEU A 90 -12.20 26.07 30.07
CA LEU A 90 -11.51 26.18 31.37
C LEU A 90 -10.30 27.13 31.30
N SER A 91 -9.51 27.03 30.22
CA SER A 91 -8.38 27.94 29.96
C SER A 91 -8.85 29.38 29.83
N SER A 92 -9.92 29.62 29.05
CA SER A 92 -10.51 30.96 28.88
C SER A 92 -11.01 31.52 30.22
N PHE A 93 -11.78 30.74 30.99
CA PHE A 93 -12.30 31.15 32.30
C PHE A 93 -11.19 31.58 33.27
N LEU A 94 -10.13 30.78 33.40
CA LEU A 94 -9.01 31.11 34.29
C LEU A 94 -8.22 32.33 33.79
N SER A 95 -8.10 32.52 32.46
CA SER A 95 -7.43 33.70 31.90
C SER A 95 -8.20 35.00 32.10
N GLN A 96 -9.54 34.94 32.08
CA GLN A 96 -10.43 36.07 32.31
C GLN A 96 -10.53 36.46 33.79
N ASN A 97 -10.10 35.60 34.72
CA ASN A 97 -10.22 35.81 36.16
C ASN A 97 -8.87 35.68 36.91
N PRO A 98 -7.90 36.58 36.66
CA PRO A 98 -6.56 36.50 37.25
C PRO A 98 -6.51 36.72 38.77
N ASN A 99 -7.56 37.32 39.36
CA ASN A 99 -7.68 37.61 40.79
C ASN A 99 -8.44 36.51 41.58
N LEU A 100 -8.75 35.38 40.95
CA LEU A 100 -9.42 34.26 41.62
C LEU A 100 -8.55 33.72 42.77
N ASN A 101 -9.16 33.39 43.92
CA ASN A 101 -8.42 32.83 45.05
C ASN A 101 -7.63 31.58 44.59
N PRO A 102 -6.29 31.56 44.73
CA PRO A 102 -5.46 30.49 44.20
C PRO A 102 -5.80 29.09 44.75
N HIS A 103 -6.23 29.00 46.01
CA HIS A 103 -6.64 27.72 46.61
C HIS A 103 -7.97 27.22 46.03
N ILE A 104 -8.88 28.12 45.67
CA ILE A 104 -10.15 27.79 45.00
C ILE A 104 -9.89 27.41 43.54
N ALA A 105 -9.01 28.13 42.83
CA ALA A 105 -8.60 27.81 41.47
C ALA A 105 -7.94 26.41 41.38
N CYS A 106 -7.02 26.10 42.29
CA CYS A 106 -6.39 24.78 42.36
C CYS A 106 -7.37 23.67 42.72
N SER A 107 -8.20 23.86 43.74
CA SER A 107 -9.16 22.83 44.15
C SER A 107 -10.23 22.57 43.09
N PHE A 108 -10.62 23.59 42.33
CA PHE A 108 -11.51 23.44 41.17
C PHE A 108 -10.84 22.69 40.01
N PHE A 109 -9.59 23.03 39.67
CA PHE A 109 -8.84 22.35 38.63
C PHE A 109 -8.54 20.88 38.99
N ASP A 110 -8.17 20.61 40.26
CA ASP A 110 -7.95 19.25 40.77
C ASP A 110 -9.24 18.43 40.78
N TYR A 111 -10.38 19.05 41.08
CA TYR A 111 -11.68 18.38 41.02
C TYR A 111 -12.03 17.98 39.59
N LEU A 112 -11.88 18.88 38.61
CA LEU A 112 -12.13 18.58 37.20
C LEU A 112 -11.16 17.51 36.66
N SER A 113 -9.89 17.54 37.08
CA SER A 113 -8.87 16.56 36.68
C SER A 113 -9.13 15.14 37.21
N ARG A 114 -9.98 14.98 38.24
CA ARG A 114 -10.41 13.67 38.77
C ARG A 114 -11.61 13.09 38.05
N ILE A 115 -12.29 13.86 37.20
CA ILE A 115 -13.44 13.38 36.42
C ILE A 115 -12.91 12.56 35.23
N PRO A 116 -13.29 11.27 35.07
CA PRO A 116 -12.76 10.41 34.01
C PRO A 116 -13.00 10.94 32.59
N SER A 117 -14.06 11.73 32.38
CA SER A 117 -14.42 12.34 31.10
C SER A 117 -13.67 13.64 30.78
N PHE A 118 -12.92 14.21 31.72
CA PHE A 118 -12.22 15.49 31.54
C PHE A 118 -10.71 15.31 31.64
N LYS A 119 -10.00 15.49 30.52
CA LYS A 119 -8.54 15.55 30.47
C LYS A 119 -8.10 16.99 30.28
N PRO A 120 -7.39 17.61 31.24
CA PRO A 120 -6.88 18.96 31.06
C PRO A 120 -5.87 19.01 29.90
N SER A 121 -6.00 20.00 29.03
CA SER A 121 -5.02 20.26 27.96
C SER A 121 -3.82 21.01 28.52
N VAL A 122 -2.67 20.91 27.85
CA VAL A 122 -1.46 21.67 28.20
C VAL A 122 -1.74 23.17 28.32
N GLN A 123 -2.59 23.71 27.44
CA GLN A 123 -3.02 25.12 27.45
C GLN A 123 -3.84 25.48 28.70
N SER A 124 -4.66 24.56 29.22
CA SER A 124 -5.48 24.81 30.41
C SER A 124 -4.67 24.96 31.71
N TYR A 125 -3.44 24.43 31.76
CA TYR A 125 -2.53 24.61 32.90
C TYR A 125 -1.86 26.00 32.93
N ALA A 126 -1.70 26.66 31.78
CA ALA A 126 -0.94 27.91 31.70
C ALA A 126 -1.57 29.09 32.49
N PRO A 127 -2.90 29.36 32.39
CA PRO A 127 -3.55 30.37 33.22
C PRO A 127 -3.51 30.05 34.72
N LEU A 128 -3.68 28.78 35.10
CA LEU A 128 -3.57 28.34 36.49
C LEU A 128 -2.17 28.61 37.05
N LEU A 129 -1.12 28.33 36.28
CA LEU A 129 0.26 28.61 36.66
C LEU A 129 0.51 30.11 36.83
N ARG A 130 -0.03 30.97 35.95
CA ARG A 130 0.06 32.44 36.09
C ARG A 130 -0.58 32.94 37.40
N ILE A 131 -1.77 32.43 37.77
CA ILE A 131 -2.45 32.77 39.04
C ILE A 131 -1.64 32.31 40.27
N LEU A 132 -1.06 31.11 40.21
CA LEU A 132 -0.29 30.57 41.34
C LEU A 132 1.04 31.32 41.56
N ILE A 133 1.70 31.71 40.46
CA ILE A 133 2.97 32.45 40.51
C ILE A 133 2.73 33.88 40.99
N SER A 134 1.68 34.56 40.51
CA SER A 134 1.35 35.94 40.94
C SER A 134 1.03 36.03 42.45
N ASN A 135 0.50 34.94 43.03
CA ASN A 135 0.17 34.83 44.46
C ASN A 135 1.27 34.16 45.32
N LYS A 136 2.48 33.96 44.78
CA LYS A 136 3.65 33.40 45.49
C LYS A 136 3.48 31.96 46.03
N LEU A 137 2.60 31.15 45.45
CA LEU A 137 2.41 29.73 45.81
C LEU A 137 3.33 28.80 45.01
N PHE A 138 4.65 28.95 45.18
CA PHE A 138 5.65 28.31 44.33
C PHE A 138 5.66 26.76 44.37
N GLN A 139 5.41 26.15 45.54
CA GLN A 139 5.38 24.68 45.66
C GLN A 139 4.22 24.05 44.88
N VAL A 140 3.04 24.68 44.95
CA VAL A 140 1.86 24.21 44.21
C VAL A 140 2.03 24.47 42.72
N ALA A 141 2.57 25.64 42.35
CA ALA A 141 2.92 25.96 40.96
C ALA A 141 3.89 24.94 40.35
N GLU A 142 4.88 24.47 41.11
CA GLU A 142 5.84 23.48 40.61
C GLU A 142 5.19 22.13 40.30
N LYS A 143 4.34 21.64 41.20
CA LYS A 143 3.58 20.40 40.99
C LYS A 143 2.65 20.51 39.77
N THR A 144 1.99 21.65 39.60
CA THR A 144 1.13 21.94 38.44
C THR A 144 1.94 22.00 37.15
N ARG A 145 3.14 22.61 37.17
CA ARG A 145 4.06 22.69 36.01
C ARG A 145 4.55 21.30 35.58
N LEU A 146 4.89 20.43 36.52
CA LEU A 146 5.30 19.06 36.21
C LEU A 146 4.14 18.21 35.67
N SER A 147 2.92 18.46 36.16
CA SER A 147 1.71 17.81 35.63
C SER A 147 1.43 18.26 34.19
N MET A 148 1.66 19.54 33.89
CA MET A 148 1.60 20.10 32.53
C MET A 148 2.62 19.42 31.60
N ILE A 149 3.91 19.34 31.98
CA ILE A 149 4.95 18.67 31.15
C ILE A 149 4.61 17.18 30.92
N LYS A 150 4.07 16.50 31.93
CA LYS A 150 3.65 15.08 31.80
C LYS A 150 2.43 14.89 30.91
N SER A 151 1.58 15.91 30.78
CA SER A 151 0.37 15.87 29.96
C SER A 151 0.61 16.09 28.45
N CYS A 152 1.83 16.41 28.02
CA CYS A 152 2.17 16.57 26.61
C CYS A 152 1.91 15.28 25.80
N GLY A 153 1.01 15.36 24.83
CA GLY A 153 0.66 14.28 23.91
C GLY A 153 1.21 14.45 22.50
N THR A 154 1.51 15.68 22.09
CA THR A 154 1.97 16.03 20.74
C THR A 154 3.30 16.81 20.74
N THR A 155 3.91 16.97 19.57
CA THR A 155 5.08 17.85 19.38
C THR A 155 4.73 19.31 19.65
N GLU A 156 3.56 19.77 19.19
CA GLU A 156 3.03 21.12 19.42
C GLU A 156 2.86 21.42 20.91
N ASP A 157 2.35 20.46 21.68
CA ASP A 157 2.22 20.57 23.13
C ASP A 157 3.58 20.83 23.80
N VAL A 158 4.63 20.11 23.40
CA VAL A 158 5.97 20.27 23.98
C VAL A 158 6.59 21.61 23.61
N VAL A 159 6.44 22.06 22.37
CA VAL A 159 6.90 23.39 21.92
C VAL A 159 6.18 24.50 22.72
N PHE A 160 4.87 24.37 22.93
CA PHE A 160 4.10 25.31 23.75
C PHE A 160 4.61 25.33 25.20
N VAL A 161 4.79 24.16 25.84
CA VAL A 161 5.34 24.07 27.21
C VAL A 161 6.70 24.74 27.29
N MET A 162 7.59 24.48 26.33
CA MET A 162 8.92 25.11 26.29
C MET A 162 8.83 26.63 26.19
N GLY A 163 7.99 27.14 25.27
CA GLY A 163 7.77 28.58 25.12
C GLY A 163 7.25 29.21 26.41
N PHE A 164 6.25 28.60 27.02
CA PHE A 164 5.65 29.05 28.28
C PHE A 164 6.64 29.01 29.46
N VAL A 165 7.46 27.96 29.57
CA VAL A 165 8.49 27.87 30.61
C VAL A 165 9.58 28.94 30.41
N ARG A 166 10.00 29.20 29.17
CA ARG A 166 10.95 30.27 28.85
C ARG A 166 10.37 31.67 29.14
N GLU A 167 9.08 31.89 28.90
CA GLU A 167 8.37 33.12 29.26
C GLU A 167 8.39 33.35 30.78
N MET A 168 8.04 32.33 31.57
CA MET A 168 8.07 32.39 33.04
C MET A 168 9.49 32.63 33.61
N ASN A 169 10.53 32.24 32.87
CA ASN A 169 11.92 32.48 33.26
C ASN A 169 12.39 33.92 32.96
N LYS A 170 11.70 34.67 32.08
CA LYS A 170 12.10 36.01 31.60
C LYS A 170 11.49 37.19 32.36
N CYS A 171 10.41 37.01 33.13
CA CYS A 171 9.70 38.13 33.77
C CYS A 171 10.63 39.11 34.52
N GLU A 172 10.60 40.38 34.11
CA GLU A 172 11.51 41.46 34.53
C GLU A 172 11.19 42.00 35.94
N ASP A 173 10.06 41.62 36.55
CA ASP A 173 9.59 42.09 37.87
C ASP A 173 10.24 41.38 39.08
N GLY A 174 11.41 40.78 38.93
CA GLY A 174 12.20 40.22 40.05
C GLY A 174 11.76 38.84 40.58
N PHE A 175 10.76 38.19 40.00
CA PHE A 175 10.30 36.85 40.39
C PHE A 175 10.63 35.79 39.32
N ARG A 176 11.89 35.29 39.32
CA ARG A 176 12.30 34.21 38.40
C ARG A 176 11.85 32.84 38.90
N PHE A 177 10.85 32.22 38.27
CA PHE A 177 10.41 30.86 38.60
C PHE A 177 11.19 29.79 37.81
N LYS A 178 12.51 29.69 38.09
CA LYS A 178 13.40 28.75 37.40
C LYS A 178 12.94 27.30 37.51
N LEU A 179 13.28 26.50 36.51
CA LEU A 179 13.13 25.04 36.59
C LEU A 179 14.17 24.50 37.58
N ASN A 180 13.80 23.49 38.37
CA ASN A 180 14.77 22.69 39.12
C ASN A 180 15.27 21.52 38.25
N GLY A 181 16.27 20.77 38.73
CA GLY A 181 16.82 19.63 38.00
C GLY A 181 15.77 18.58 37.60
N TRP A 182 14.75 18.35 38.44
CA TRP A 182 13.67 17.42 38.12
C TRP A 182 12.76 17.93 36.99
N GLY A 183 12.46 19.23 36.98
CA GLY A 183 11.72 19.89 35.90
C GLY A 183 12.46 19.85 34.57
N TYR A 184 13.77 20.13 34.56
CA TYR A 184 14.62 20.01 33.37
C TYR A 184 14.66 18.57 32.85
N ASN A 185 14.91 17.58 33.71
CA ASN A 185 14.91 16.17 33.32
C ASN A 185 13.54 15.72 32.76
N THR A 186 12.44 16.18 33.35
CA THR A 186 11.08 15.87 32.86
C THR A 186 10.82 16.47 31.48
N LEU A 187 11.27 17.70 31.23
CA LEU A 187 11.17 18.36 29.94
C LEU A 187 12.06 17.68 28.87
N LEU A 188 13.31 17.35 29.20
CA LEU A 188 14.21 16.60 28.33
C LEU A 188 13.65 15.21 27.99
N MET A 189 12.99 14.54 28.93
CA MET A 189 12.32 13.26 28.68
C MET A 189 11.13 13.41 27.72
N ALA A 190 10.34 14.47 27.86
CA ALA A 190 9.27 14.77 26.92
C ALA A 190 9.83 15.01 25.51
N LEU A 191 10.89 15.82 25.39
CA LEU A 191 11.56 16.07 24.12
C LEU A 191 12.19 14.81 23.49
N SER A 192 12.83 13.96 24.31
CA SER A 192 13.39 12.67 23.88
C SER A 192 12.30 11.69 23.43
N ARG A 193 11.07 11.78 23.97
CA ARG A 193 9.92 10.97 23.55
C ARG A 193 9.51 11.30 22.12
N PHE A 194 9.51 12.58 21.76
CA PHE A 194 9.17 13.07 20.42
C PHE A 194 10.41 13.25 19.51
N VAL A 195 11.60 12.88 19.98
CA VAL A 195 12.84 12.89 19.22
C VAL A 195 13.25 14.30 18.73
N MET A 196 12.97 15.33 19.54
CA MET A 196 13.29 16.73 19.25
C MET A 196 14.71 17.09 19.75
N VAL A 197 15.75 16.53 19.12
CA VAL A 197 17.13 16.58 19.67
C VAL A 197 17.77 17.98 19.68
N ASP A 198 17.41 18.86 18.75
CA ASP A 198 17.93 20.24 18.73
C ASP A 198 17.40 21.04 19.92
N ASP A 199 16.11 20.90 20.20
CA ASP A 199 15.47 21.48 21.38
C ASP A 199 16.00 20.86 22.68
N MET A 200 16.30 19.56 22.69
CA MET A 200 16.99 18.92 23.83
C MET A 200 18.35 19.56 24.12
N LYS A 201 19.14 19.85 23.08
CA LYS A 201 20.44 20.51 23.22
C LYS A 201 20.29 21.93 23.77
N CYS A 202 19.28 22.67 23.29
CA CYS A 202 18.93 23.98 23.83
C CYS A 202 18.58 23.92 25.32
N VAL A 203 17.66 23.04 25.72
CA VAL A 203 17.23 22.89 27.11
C VAL A 203 18.37 22.41 28.02
N TYR A 204 19.26 21.56 27.52
CA TYR A 204 20.46 21.14 28.25
C TYR A 204 21.43 22.31 28.50
N ASN A 205 21.64 23.18 27.49
CA ASN A 205 22.48 24.37 27.66
C ASN A 205 21.84 25.39 28.62
N GLU A 206 20.50 25.53 28.58
CA GLU A 206 19.75 26.35 29.54
C GLU A 206 19.95 25.84 30.98
N MET A 207 19.86 24.53 31.20
CA MET A 207 20.11 23.90 32.51
C MET A 207 21.51 24.23 33.05
N LEU A 208 22.54 24.21 32.19
CA LEU A 208 23.90 24.58 32.56
C LEU A 208 24.03 26.08 32.86
N SER A 209 23.39 26.94 32.06
CA SER A 209 23.38 28.38 32.29
C SER A 209 22.70 28.77 33.61
N ASP A 210 21.74 27.96 34.04
CA ASP A 210 21.06 28.08 35.32
C ASP A 210 21.84 27.47 36.50
N MET A 211 23.08 27.00 36.27
CA MET A 211 23.98 26.41 37.25
C MET A 211 23.44 25.12 37.89
N ILE A 212 22.52 24.42 37.20
CA ILE A 212 21.98 23.14 37.64
C ILE A 212 22.86 22.02 37.09
N LYS A 213 23.42 21.21 38.00
CA LYS A 213 24.33 20.13 37.63
C LYS A 213 23.56 18.97 36.98
N PRO A 214 23.95 18.52 35.77
CA PRO A 214 23.40 17.31 35.15
C PRO A 214 23.66 16.08 36.01
N ASP A 215 22.68 15.20 36.10
CA ASP A 215 22.81 13.88 36.73
C ASP A 215 22.86 12.77 35.67
N VAL A 216 23.01 11.52 36.13
CA VAL A 216 23.05 10.34 35.24
C VAL A 216 21.77 10.26 34.39
N TYR A 217 20.62 10.66 34.93
CA TYR A 217 19.34 10.67 34.21
C TYR A 217 19.31 11.71 33.09
N THR A 218 19.86 12.91 33.33
CA THR A 218 20.03 13.94 32.30
C THR A 218 20.82 13.38 31.12
N PHE A 219 22.01 12.84 31.38
CA PHE A 219 22.88 12.31 30.34
C PHE A 219 22.26 11.11 29.62
N ASN A 220 21.66 10.17 30.34
CA ASN A 220 20.94 9.03 29.75
C ASN A 220 19.81 9.46 28.84
N THR A 221 19.08 10.51 29.19
CA THR A 221 18.00 11.07 28.38
C THR A 221 18.55 11.68 27.09
N MET A 222 19.65 12.42 27.18
CA MET A 222 20.35 12.99 26.01
C MET A 222 20.85 11.88 25.09
N ILE A 223 21.58 10.89 25.63
CA ILE A 223 22.10 9.73 24.90
C ILE A 223 20.96 8.99 24.19
N ASN A 224 19.88 8.65 24.90
CA ASN A 224 18.72 7.96 24.31
C ASN A 224 18.06 8.78 23.18
N GLY A 225 17.94 10.10 23.33
CA GLY A 225 17.40 10.97 22.28
C GLY A 225 18.21 10.89 20.99
N TYR A 226 19.53 11.04 21.07
CA TYR A 226 20.43 10.93 19.91
C TYR A 226 20.50 9.50 19.35
N CYS A 227 20.51 8.47 20.20
CA CYS A 227 20.49 7.08 19.79
C CYS A 227 19.20 6.68 19.06
N LYS A 228 18.04 7.25 19.42
CA LYS A 228 16.78 7.01 18.67
C LYS A 228 16.85 7.49 17.22
N LEU A 229 17.58 8.58 16.95
CA LEU A 229 17.88 9.05 15.58
C LEU A 229 18.99 8.25 14.88
N GLY A 230 19.68 7.37 15.61
CA GLY A 230 20.89 6.71 15.11
C GLY A 230 22.12 7.62 15.12
N ASN A 231 22.09 8.81 15.73
CA ASN A 231 23.28 9.66 15.85
C ASN A 231 24.13 9.23 17.06
N VAL A 232 24.87 8.13 16.88
CA VAL A 232 25.72 7.58 17.95
C VAL A 232 26.92 8.48 18.26
N VAL A 233 27.42 9.23 17.28
CA VAL A 233 28.59 10.11 17.45
C VAL A 233 28.32 11.20 18.47
N GLU A 234 27.18 11.90 18.35
CA GLU A 234 26.81 12.92 19.35
C GLU A 234 26.48 12.26 20.70
N ALA A 235 25.93 11.04 20.71
CA ALA A 235 25.68 10.31 21.95
C ALA A 235 26.99 9.97 22.71
N GLU A 236 28.08 9.63 22.02
CA GLU A 236 29.41 9.39 22.62
C GLU A 236 29.99 10.66 23.28
N VAL A 237 29.66 11.84 22.78
CA VAL A 237 30.04 13.12 23.41
C VAL A 237 29.38 13.23 24.79
N TYR A 238 28.11 12.86 24.93
CA TYR A 238 27.42 12.87 26.23
C TYR A 238 27.89 11.75 27.15
N LEU A 239 28.31 10.59 26.61
CA LEU A 239 28.99 9.55 27.39
C LEU A 239 30.34 10.04 27.96
N SER A 240 31.10 10.79 27.17
CA SER A 240 32.35 11.41 27.64
C SER A 240 32.09 12.43 28.76
N LYS A 241 30.98 13.18 28.67
CA LYS A 241 30.54 14.10 29.72
C LYS A 241 30.13 13.39 31.02
N ILE A 242 29.57 12.17 30.96
CA ILE A 242 29.29 11.35 32.15
C ILE A 242 30.60 11.11 32.93
N PHE A 243 31.65 10.68 32.24
CA PHE A 243 32.96 10.43 32.87
C PHE A 243 33.60 11.71 33.42
N GLN A 244 33.54 12.82 32.66
CA GLN A 244 34.04 14.13 33.11
C GLN A 244 33.31 14.63 34.37
N ALA A 245 32.03 14.29 34.53
CA ALA A 245 31.25 14.60 35.72
C ALA A 245 31.54 13.67 36.92
N GLY A 246 32.44 12.68 36.77
CA GLY A 246 32.73 11.67 37.80
C GLY A 246 31.61 10.65 38.00
N LEU A 247 30.69 10.55 37.04
CA LEU A 247 29.57 9.62 37.07
C LEU A 247 29.93 8.34 36.30
N MET A 248 29.24 7.23 36.60
CA MET A 248 29.42 5.97 35.89
C MET A 248 28.23 5.68 34.96
N PRO A 249 28.47 5.21 33.72
CA PRO A 249 27.41 4.72 32.85
C PRO A 249 26.65 3.58 33.50
N ASP A 250 25.33 3.55 33.30
CA ASP A 250 24.48 2.50 33.82
C ASP A 250 23.95 1.58 32.71
N THR A 251 23.12 0.62 33.10
CA THR A 251 22.47 -0.29 32.15
C THR A 251 21.68 0.45 31.07
N HIS A 252 21.02 1.56 31.42
CA HIS A 252 20.25 2.35 30.47
C HIS A 252 21.15 3.03 29.43
N THR A 253 22.33 3.53 29.83
CA THR A 253 23.33 4.09 28.91
C THR A 253 23.68 3.10 27.81
N TYR A 254 24.13 1.89 28.18
CA TYR A 254 24.54 0.86 27.22
C TYR A 254 23.38 0.34 26.37
N THR A 255 22.18 0.17 26.94
CA THR A 255 20.98 -0.22 26.15
C THR A 255 20.61 0.80 25.09
N SER A 256 20.83 2.09 25.36
CA SER A 256 20.59 3.19 24.41
C SER A 256 21.61 3.15 23.27
N PHE A 257 22.89 2.89 23.56
CA PHE A 257 23.92 2.72 22.54
C PHE A 257 23.66 1.53 21.62
N ILE A 258 23.23 0.38 22.18
CA ILE A 258 22.81 -0.79 21.38
C ILE A 258 21.69 -0.38 20.41
N LEU A 259 20.65 0.31 20.90
CA LEU A 259 19.57 0.83 20.07
C LEU A 259 20.11 1.75 18.95
N GLY A 260 21.00 2.68 19.28
CA GLY A 260 21.57 3.62 18.32
C GLY A 260 22.36 2.95 17.20
N HIS A 261 23.21 1.98 17.54
CA HIS A 261 23.95 1.19 16.55
C HIS A 261 23.02 0.34 15.68
N CYS A 262 21.98 -0.28 16.27
CA CYS A 262 20.96 -1.00 15.51
C CYS A 262 20.18 -0.09 14.55
N ARG A 263 19.88 1.16 14.93
CA ARG A 263 19.22 2.15 14.05
C ARG A 263 20.10 2.54 12.85
N ARG A 264 21.42 2.58 13.03
CA ARG A 264 22.40 2.75 11.93
C ARG A 264 22.61 1.50 11.07
N LYS A 265 21.93 0.39 11.38
CA LYS A 265 22.17 -0.95 10.82
C LYS A 265 23.59 -1.50 11.06
N ASP A 266 24.33 -0.93 12.01
CA ASP A 266 25.66 -1.41 12.41
C ASP A 266 25.55 -2.35 13.62
N VAL A 267 25.14 -3.58 13.35
CA VAL A 267 24.86 -4.57 14.40
C VAL A 267 26.13 -5.15 15.02
N ASN A 268 27.26 -5.08 14.31
CA ASN A 268 28.56 -5.55 14.83
C ASN A 268 29.02 -4.67 15.98
N SER A 269 28.91 -3.35 15.84
CA SER A 269 29.21 -2.43 16.94
C SER A 269 28.19 -2.56 18.08
N ALA A 270 26.91 -2.79 17.78
CA ALA A 270 25.91 -3.09 18.80
C ALA A 270 26.27 -4.33 19.65
N PHE A 271 26.78 -5.39 19.01
CA PHE A 271 27.29 -6.58 19.69
C PHE A 271 28.51 -6.31 20.57
N LYS A 272 29.43 -5.44 20.13
CA LYS A 272 30.59 -5.03 20.95
C LYS A 272 30.11 -4.33 22.22
N VAL A 273 29.21 -3.36 22.09
CA VAL A 273 28.61 -2.65 23.24
C VAL A 273 27.89 -3.62 24.18
N PHE A 274 27.19 -4.63 23.63
CA PHE A 274 26.50 -5.67 24.43
C PHE A 274 27.46 -6.56 25.23
N ARG A 275 28.68 -6.81 24.73
CA ARG A 275 29.74 -7.52 25.47
C ARG A 275 30.42 -6.61 26.49
N GLU A 276 30.74 -5.39 26.10
CA GLU A 276 31.37 -4.40 26.97
C GLU A 276 30.53 -4.09 28.21
N MET A 277 29.21 -4.06 28.06
CA MET A 277 28.26 -3.88 29.16
C MET A 277 28.53 -4.86 30.33
N GLN A 278 28.79 -6.13 30.02
CA GLN A 278 29.06 -7.17 31.03
C GLN A 278 30.46 -7.00 31.65
N ILE A 279 31.47 -6.70 30.84
CA ILE A 279 32.85 -6.45 31.30
C ILE A 279 32.92 -5.25 32.25
N LYS A 280 32.07 -4.24 32.02
CA LYS A 280 31.94 -3.02 32.84
C LYS A 280 31.04 -3.22 34.07
N GLY A 281 30.57 -4.44 34.34
CA GLY A 281 29.76 -4.78 35.51
C GLY A 281 28.29 -4.37 35.41
N CYS A 282 27.79 -4.00 34.23
CA CYS A 282 26.38 -3.73 33.99
C CYS A 282 25.65 -5.02 33.58
N HIS A 283 24.52 -5.31 34.24
CA HIS A 283 23.73 -6.53 33.97
C HIS A 283 22.90 -6.34 32.69
N ARG A 284 23.00 -7.29 31.77
CA ARG A 284 22.10 -7.34 30.61
C ARG A 284 20.67 -7.57 31.09
N ASN A 285 19.73 -6.95 30.38
CA ASN A 285 18.31 -7.04 30.68
C ASN A 285 17.51 -7.35 29.41
N VAL A 286 16.23 -7.67 29.57
CA VAL A 286 15.31 -8.00 28.46
C VAL A 286 15.28 -6.91 27.38
N VAL A 287 15.46 -5.63 27.74
CA VAL A 287 15.48 -4.51 26.78
C VAL A 287 16.74 -4.52 25.92
N SER A 288 17.92 -4.76 26.51
CA SER A 288 19.19 -4.89 25.77
C SER A 288 19.15 -6.04 24.76
N TYR A 289 18.63 -7.20 25.16
CA TYR A 289 18.40 -8.33 24.27
C TYR A 289 17.40 -7.99 23.17
N ASN A 290 16.22 -7.45 23.50
CA ASN A 290 15.21 -7.09 22.51
C ASN A 290 15.71 -6.09 21.47
N ASN A 291 16.49 -5.09 21.87
CA ASN A 291 17.07 -4.13 20.93
C ASN A 291 18.05 -4.79 19.96
N LEU A 292 18.93 -5.67 20.47
CA LEU A 292 19.92 -6.37 19.66
C LEU A 292 19.30 -7.43 18.76
N ILE A 293 18.38 -8.25 19.29
CA ILE A 293 17.58 -9.23 18.53
C ILE A 293 16.82 -8.51 17.40
N HIS A 294 16.16 -7.40 17.70
CA HIS A 294 15.49 -6.59 16.67
C HIS A 294 16.47 -6.08 15.61
N GLY A 295 17.62 -5.53 15.99
CA GLY A 295 18.64 -5.10 15.04
C GLY A 295 19.17 -6.22 14.14
N LEU A 296 19.36 -7.43 14.69
CA LEU A 296 19.75 -8.62 13.92
C LEU A 296 18.66 -9.07 12.96
N CYS A 297 17.41 -9.04 13.40
CA CYS A 297 16.25 -9.33 12.55
C CYS A 297 16.16 -8.36 11.36
N GLU A 298 16.33 -7.06 11.59
CA GLU A 298 16.32 -6.03 10.55
C GLU A 298 17.49 -6.16 9.55
N THR A 299 18.61 -6.74 9.97
CA THR A 299 19.76 -7.04 9.10
C THR A 299 19.74 -8.46 8.52
N ARG A 300 18.61 -9.17 8.66
CA ARG A 300 18.38 -10.55 8.18
C ARG A 300 19.33 -11.60 8.78
N ARG A 301 20.01 -11.31 9.89
CA ARG A 301 20.89 -12.24 10.64
C ARG A 301 20.11 -13.02 11.70
N ILE A 302 19.04 -13.69 11.27
CA ILE A 302 18.06 -14.31 12.18
C ILE A 302 18.64 -15.46 13.02
N ASN A 303 19.61 -16.22 12.49
CA ASN A 303 20.20 -17.35 13.23
C ASN A 303 20.97 -16.86 14.48
N GLU A 304 21.65 -15.71 14.38
CA GLU A 304 22.30 -15.08 15.53
C GLU A 304 21.28 -14.49 16.51
N ALA A 305 20.15 -13.97 16.01
CA ALA A 305 19.05 -13.51 16.84
C ALA A 305 18.43 -14.65 17.66
N MET A 306 18.24 -15.83 17.03
CA MET A 306 17.78 -17.05 17.70
C MET A 306 18.78 -17.56 18.73
N LYS A 307 20.08 -17.45 18.46
CA LYS A 307 21.12 -17.78 19.45
C LYS A 307 21.02 -16.87 20.67
N LEU A 308 20.90 -15.55 20.47
CA LEU A 308 20.72 -14.60 21.56
C LEU A 308 19.44 -14.84 22.36
N PHE A 309 18.36 -15.26 21.70
CA PHE A 309 17.12 -15.62 22.37
C PHE A 309 17.29 -16.78 23.36
N LEU A 310 18.10 -17.79 23.02
CA LEU A 310 18.43 -18.89 23.92
C LEU A 310 19.37 -18.45 25.06
N GLU A 311 20.37 -17.62 24.75
CA GLU A 311 21.32 -17.05 25.72
C GLU A 311 20.66 -16.13 26.77
N MET A 312 19.39 -15.73 26.59
CA MET A 312 18.67 -14.92 27.59
C MET A 312 18.56 -15.64 28.95
N ALA A 313 18.38 -16.97 28.93
CA ALA A 313 18.24 -17.77 30.15
C ALA A 313 19.52 -17.78 30.99
N ASP A 314 20.69 -17.76 30.34
CA ASP A 314 22.00 -17.77 30.99
C ASP A 314 22.23 -16.50 31.82
N ASP A 315 21.73 -15.36 31.35
CA ASP A 315 21.77 -14.06 32.05
C ASP A 315 20.54 -13.85 32.97
N GLY A 316 19.75 -14.90 33.24
CA GLY A 316 18.58 -14.86 34.13
C GLY A 316 17.40 -14.04 33.58
N CYS A 317 17.37 -13.80 32.27
CA CYS A 317 16.31 -13.07 31.58
C CYS A 317 15.32 -14.03 30.92
N SER A 318 14.02 -13.86 31.18
CA SER A 318 12.97 -14.59 30.45
C SER A 318 12.48 -13.79 29.24
N PRO A 319 12.32 -14.41 28.05
CA PRO A 319 11.65 -13.78 26.92
C PRO A 319 10.25 -13.29 27.29
N ASN A 320 9.86 -12.12 26.78
CA ASN A 320 8.51 -11.58 26.98
C ASN A 320 7.75 -11.49 25.64
N VAL A 321 6.49 -11.04 25.70
CA VAL A 321 5.63 -10.86 24.52
C VAL A 321 6.34 -10.09 23.39
N ARG A 322 7.13 -9.06 23.74
CA ARG A 322 7.89 -8.28 22.75
C ARG A 322 9.02 -9.10 22.12
N THR A 323 9.76 -9.88 22.90
CA THR A 323 10.83 -10.75 22.40
C THR A 323 10.29 -11.74 21.37
N TYR A 324 9.23 -12.48 21.72
CA TYR A 324 8.59 -13.42 20.80
C TYR A 324 8.04 -12.73 19.56
N THR A 325 7.33 -11.62 19.72
CA THR A 325 6.73 -10.91 18.57
C THR A 325 7.79 -10.39 17.57
N ILE A 326 8.96 -9.93 18.06
CA ILE A 326 10.07 -9.51 17.18
C ILE A 326 10.57 -10.68 16.33
N LEU A 327 10.78 -11.85 16.94
CA LEU A 327 11.28 -13.03 16.24
C LEU A 327 10.22 -13.60 15.27
N ILE A 328 8.97 -13.71 15.71
CA ILE A 328 7.84 -14.16 14.87
C ILE A 328 7.69 -13.24 13.66
N ASP A 329 7.74 -11.92 13.83
CA ASP A 329 7.66 -10.96 12.72
C ASP A 329 8.84 -11.11 11.74
N ALA A 330 10.05 -11.25 12.26
CA ALA A 330 11.24 -11.46 11.44
C ALA A 330 11.17 -12.77 10.64
N LEU A 331 10.73 -13.87 11.27
CA LEU A 331 10.55 -15.16 10.61
C LEU A 331 9.45 -15.12 9.55
N CYS A 332 8.32 -14.46 9.82
CA CYS A 332 7.27 -14.21 8.84
C CYS A 332 7.76 -13.38 7.64
N ARG A 333 8.65 -12.41 7.87
CA ARG A 333 9.26 -11.59 6.79
C ARG A 333 10.31 -12.33 5.97
N LEU A 334 10.90 -13.40 6.51
CA LEU A 334 11.88 -14.27 5.85
C LEU A 334 11.26 -15.57 5.30
N ASP A 335 9.93 -15.64 5.24
CA ASP A 335 9.16 -16.82 4.80
C ASP A 335 9.47 -18.12 5.59
N ARG A 336 9.97 -18.01 6.82
CA ARG A 336 10.27 -19.13 7.75
C ARG A 336 9.12 -19.39 8.72
N ARG A 337 7.92 -19.66 8.19
CA ARG A 337 6.68 -19.62 8.98
C ARG A 337 6.46 -20.79 9.92
N VAL A 338 6.98 -21.98 9.59
CA VAL A 338 6.92 -23.14 10.49
C VAL A 338 7.60 -22.83 11.83
N GLU A 339 8.75 -22.15 11.78
CA GLU A 339 9.45 -21.71 12.99
C GLU A 339 8.71 -20.58 13.70
N ALA A 340 8.04 -19.68 12.95
CA ALA A 340 7.23 -18.62 13.53
C ALA A 340 6.03 -19.19 14.32
N LEU A 341 5.34 -20.20 13.78
CA LEU A 341 4.25 -20.90 14.45
C LEU A 341 4.76 -21.71 15.65
N SER A 342 5.91 -22.39 15.52
CA SER A 342 6.54 -23.09 16.65
C SER A 342 6.88 -22.14 17.80
N LEU A 343 7.41 -20.94 17.51
CA LEU A 343 7.65 -19.93 18.55
C LEU A 343 6.36 -19.36 19.15
N PHE A 344 5.30 -19.28 18.36
CA PHE A 344 3.98 -18.87 18.85
C PHE A 344 3.37 -19.90 19.81
N ASP A 345 3.54 -21.19 19.52
CA ASP A 345 3.10 -22.26 20.42
C ASP A 345 3.99 -22.32 21.69
N GLU A 346 5.31 -22.21 21.56
CA GLU A 346 6.23 -22.12 22.71
C GLU A 346 5.88 -20.93 23.62
N MET A 347 5.54 -19.78 23.03
CA MET A 347 5.09 -18.59 23.75
C MET A 347 3.84 -18.88 24.61
N ARG A 348 2.88 -19.63 24.08
CA ARG A 348 1.65 -20.02 24.80
C ARG A 348 1.93 -21.05 25.89
N GLU A 349 2.76 -22.06 25.61
CA GLU A 349 3.14 -23.10 26.57
C GLU A 349 3.87 -22.51 27.79
N LYS A 350 4.68 -21.46 27.58
CA LYS A 350 5.36 -20.72 28.65
C LYS A 350 4.46 -19.71 29.38
N GLY A 351 3.16 -19.67 29.07
CA GLY A 351 2.20 -18.76 29.70
C GLY A 351 2.37 -17.29 29.30
N CYS A 352 3.11 -17.00 28.22
CA CYS A 352 3.21 -15.64 27.68
C CYS A 352 2.04 -15.39 26.72
N GLU A 353 0.96 -14.78 27.20
CA GLU A 353 -0.23 -14.58 26.36
C GLU A 353 0.02 -13.65 25.15
N PRO A 354 -0.28 -14.10 23.91
CA PRO A 354 -0.14 -13.27 22.71
C PRO A 354 -1.07 -12.05 22.73
N ASN A 355 -0.57 -10.91 22.28
CA ASN A 355 -1.36 -9.68 22.19
C ASN A 355 -1.84 -9.40 20.76
N VAL A 356 -2.61 -8.33 20.58
CA VAL A 356 -3.13 -7.87 19.28
C VAL A 356 -2.04 -7.80 18.20
N HIS A 357 -0.83 -7.33 18.58
CA HIS A 357 0.28 -7.18 17.64
C HIS A 357 0.82 -8.55 17.19
N THR A 358 1.00 -9.50 18.12
CA THR A 358 1.44 -10.87 17.81
C THR A 358 0.50 -11.56 16.81
N TYR A 359 -0.82 -11.51 17.06
CA TYR A 359 -1.80 -12.07 16.12
C TYR A 359 -1.78 -11.36 14.77
N THR A 360 -1.68 -10.03 14.75
CA THR A 360 -1.64 -9.25 13.50
C THR A 360 -0.44 -9.63 12.62
N VAL A 361 0.73 -9.83 13.24
CA VAL A 361 1.96 -10.26 12.53
C VAL A 361 1.78 -11.66 11.92
N LEU A 362 1.18 -12.59 12.65
CA LEU A 362 0.93 -13.94 12.15
C LEU A 362 -0.11 -13.95 11.03
N ILE A 363 -1.20 -13.20 11.17
CA ILE A 363 -2.23 -13.04 10.14
C ILE A 363 -1.61 -12.45 8.86
N ASP A 364 -0.83 -11.37 8.95
CA ASP A 364 -0.12 -10.79 7.80
C ASP A 364 0.88 -11.78 7.17
N GLY A 365 1.58 -12.57 7.99
CA GLY A 365 2.44 -13.66 7.53
C GLY A 365 1.67 -14.72 6.75
N LEU A 366 0.56 -15.23 7.29
CA LEU A 366 -0.28 -16.25 6.63
C LEU A 366 -0.92 -15.73 5.34
N CYS A 367 -1.34 -14.46 5.31
CA CYS A 367 -1.85 -13.80 4.11
C CYS A 367 -0.81 -13.75 2.98
N LYS A 368 0.44 -13.38 3.31
CA LYS A 368 1.55 -13.38 2.33
C LYS A 368 1.84 -14.77 1.79
N ASP A 369 1.62 -15.79 2.61
CA ASP A 369 1.77 -17.20 2.26
C ASP A 369 0.60 -17.82 1.53
N SER A 370 -0.42 -17.03 1.18
CA SER A 370 -1.63 -17.53 0.53
C SER A 370 -2.51 -18.46 1.39
N LYS A 371 -2.24 -18.59 2.69
CA LYS A 371 -3.00 -19.42 3.65
C LYS A 371 -4.14 -18.62 4.28
N LEU A 372 -5.06 -18.15 3.45
CA LEU A 372 -6.11 -17.20 3.86
C LEU A 372 -7.11 -17.79 4.86
N ASP A 373 -7.38 -19.10 4.79
CA ASP A 373 -8.29 -19.77 5.71
C ASP A 373 -7.70 -19.85 7.12
N GLU A 374 -6.42 -20.24 7.24
CA GLU A 374 -5.69 -20.22 8.52
C GLU A 374 -5.62 -18.80 9.11
N ALA A 375 -5.43 -17.78 8.26
CA ALA A 375 -5.42 -16.37 8.69
C ALA A 375 -6.79 -15.93 9.25
N ARG A 376 -7.88 -16.40 8.65
CA ARG A 376 -9.25 -16.11 9.10
C ARG A 376 -9.61 -16.84 10.40
N GLU A 377 -9.23 -18.12 10.52
CA GLU A 377 -9.31 -18.89 11.76
C GLU A 377 -8.60 -18.15 12.91
N LEU A 378 -7.39 -17.65 12.65
CA LEU A 378 -6.61 -16.94 13.66
C LEU A 378 -7.25 -15.60 14.09
N LEU A 379 -7.97 -14.91 13.19
CA LEU A 379 -8.78 -13.74 13.54
C LEU A 379 -9.96 -14.11 14.45
N ASN A 380 -10.60 -15.26 14.22
CA ASN A 380 -11.70 -15.75 15.05
C ASN A 380 -11.19 -16.09 16.45
N VAL A 381 -10.10 -16.85 16.55
CA VAL A 381 -9.44 -17.18 17.84
C VAL A 381 -9.05 -15.91 18.60
N MET A 382 -8.50 -14.91 17.91
CA MET A 382 -8.18 -13.61 18.51
C MET A 382 -9.44 -12.94 19.10
N SER A 383 -10.55 -12.98 18.37
CA SER A 383 -11.83 -12.39 18.80
C SER A 383 -12.44 -13.15 19.98
N GLU A 384 -12.40 -14.49 19.98
CA GLU A 384 -12.89 -15.36 21.06
C GLU A 384 -12.15 -15.12 22.37
N LYS A 385 -10.84 -14.79 22.29
CA LYS A 385 -10.03 -14.40 23.45
C LYS A 385 -10.32 -12.98 23.96
N GLY A 386 -11.29 -12.28 23.39
CA GLY A 386 -11.66 -10.91 23.76
C GLY A 386 -10.65 -9.84 23.31
N LEU A 387 -9.72 -10.18 22.41
CA LEU A 387 -8.80 -9.21 21.83
C LEU A 387 -9.48 -8.52 20.65
N VAL A 388 -9.63 -7.20 20.72
CA VAL A 388 -10.26 -6.41 19.65
C VAL A 388 -9.29 -6.26 18.47
N PRO A 389 -9.61 -6.79 17.27
CA PRO A 389 -8.78 -6.60 16.09
C PRO A 389 -8.67 -5.12 15.72
N SER A 390 -7.48 -4.72 15.30
CA SER A 390 -7.21 -3.34 14.87
C SER A 390 -7.47 -3.18 13.37
N ALA A 391 -7.54 -1.93 12.89
CA ALA A 391 -7.60 -1.66 11.46
C ALA A 391 -6.42 -2.29 10.69
N VAL A 392 -5.24 -2.40 11.31
CA VAL A 392 -4.06 -3.05 10.71
C VAL A 392 -4.30 -4.55 10.49
N THR A 393 -5.01 -5.19 11.42
CA THR A 393 -5.35 -6.62 11.36
C THR A 393 -6.31 -6.92 10.21
N TYR A 394 -7.36 -6.11 10.07
CA TYR A 394 -8.32 -6.23 8.97
C TYR A 394 -7.69 -5.92 7.61
N ASN A 395 -6.88 -4.86 7.54
CA ASN A 395 -6.15 -4.48 6.32
C ASN A 395 -5.21 -5.61 5.83
N ALA A 396 -4.54 -6.32 6.73
CA ALA A 396 -3.72 -7.47 6.35
C ALA A 396 -4.52 -8.61 5.67
N LEU A 397 -5.75 -8.86 6.13
CA LEU A 397 -6.66 -9.83 5.50
C LEU A 397 -7.18 -9.32 4.16
N ILE A 398 -7.62 -8.06 4.10
CA ILE A 398 -8.11 -7.41 2.88
C ILE A 398 -7.02 -7.45 1.79
N ASP A 399 -5.79 -7.03 2.10
CA ASP A 399 -4.63 -7.12 1.21
C ASP A 399 -4.37 -8.56 0.75
N GLY A 400 -4.42 -9.54 1.66
CA GLY A 400 -4.28 -10.97 1.36
C GLY A 400 -5.32 -11.48 0.36
N TYR A 401 -6.60 -11.24 0.61
CA TYR A 401 -7.70 -11.63 -0.28
C TYR A 401 -7.64 -10.90 -1.63
N CYS A 402 -7.35 -9.59 -1.64
CA CYS A 402 -7.17 -8.81 -2.85
C CYS A 402 -6.00 -9.31 -3.70
N LYS A 403 -4.87 -9.69 -3.09
CA LYS A 403 -3.72 -10.26 -3.80
C LYS A 403 -4.00 -11.60 -4.46
N LYS A 404 -4.95 -12.37 -3.90
CA LYS A 404 -5.44 -13.64 -4.48
C LYS A 404 -6.55 -13.47 -5.52
N GLY A 405 -7.04 -12.25 -5.74
CA GLY A 405 -8.16 -11.99 -6.65
C GLY A 405 -9.54 -12.26 -6.04
N LEU A 406 -9.62 -12.63 -4.75
CA LEU A 406 -10.86 -12.89 -4.02
C LEU A 406 -11.47 -11.60 -3.45
N VAL A 407 -11.66 -10.60 -4.30
CA VAL A 407 -12.04 -9.23 -3.88
C VAL A 407 -13.43 -9.18 -3.22
N HIS A 408 -14.35 -10.06 -3.59
CA HIS A 408 -15.68 -10.17 -2.95
C HIS A 408 -15.57 -10.57 -1.47
N VAL A 409 -14.64 -11.47 -1.13
CA VAL A 409 -14.38 -11.85 0.26
C VAL A 409 -13.75 -10.67 1.00
N ALA A 410 -12.85 -9.92 0.36
CA ALA A 410 -12.27 -8.71 0.94
C ALA A 410 -13.34 -7.66 1.31
N LEU A 411 -14.39 -7.48 0.49
CA LEU A 411 -15.54 -6.65 0.84
C LEU A 411 -16.31 -7.18 2.05
N SER A 412 -16.53 -8.50 2.15
CA SER A 412 -17.17 -9.07 3.35
C SER A 412 -16.35 -8.84 4.64
N ILE A 413 -15.02 -8.76 4.52
CA ILE A 413 -14.13 -8.41 5.63
C ILE A 413 -14.27 -6.93 5.99
N LEU A 414 -14.47 -6.03 5.02
CA LEU A 414 -14.80 -4.63 5.27
C LEU A 414 -16.14 -4.50 6.03
N ASP A 415 -17.18 -5.22 5.61
CA ASP A 415 -18.48 -5.21 6.30
C ASP A 415 -18.34 -5.77 7.73
N THR A 416 -17.51 -6.80 7.91
CA THR A 416 -17.19 -7.35 9.24
C THR A 416 -16.47 -6.31 10.10
N MET A 417 -15.51 -5.57 9.52
CA MET A 417 -14.77 -4.50 10.19
C MET A 417 -15.72 -3.38 10.65
N GLU A 418 -16.62 -2.93 9.79
CA GLU A 418 -17.65 -1.93 10.10
C GLU A 418 -18.62 -2.44 11.20
N SER A 419 -19.09 -3.68 11.10
CA SER A 419 -20.00 -4.29 12.09
C SER A 419 -19.40 -4.40 13.50
N LYS A 420 -18.08 -4.59 13.60
CA LYS A 420 -17.34 -4.61 14.88
C LYS A 420 -16.90 -3.21 15.34
N SER A 421 -17.48 -2.14 14.79
CA SER A 421 -17.18 -0.75 15.13
C SER A 421 -15.72 -0.34 14.90
N CYS A 422 -15.01 -1.03 14.00
CA CYS A 422 -13.67 -0.64 13.57
C CYS A 422 -13.80 0.22 12.30
N LEU A 423 -13.38 1.48 12.35
CA LEU A 423 -13.58 2.40 11.22
C LEU A 423 -12.53 2.14 10.12
N PRO A 424 -12.97 1.94 8.85
CA PRO A 424 -12.06 1.88 7.70
C PRO A 424 -11.22 3.15 7.59
N ASN A 425 -9.98 3.00 7.13
CA ASN A 425 -9.08 4.13 6.91
C ASN A 425 -8.65 4.21 5.44
N VAL A 426 -7.87 5.23 5.09
CA VAL A 426 -7.33 5.45 3.73
C VAL A 426 -6.65 4.19 3.19
N ARG A 427 -5.93 3.46 4.05
CA ARG A 427 -5.23 2.23 3.65
C ARG A 427 -6.19 1.09 3.31
N THR A 428 -7.27 0.93 4.09
CA THR A 428 -8.32 -0.07 3.84
C THR A 428 -8.92 0.08 2.45
N TYR A 429 -9.30 1.32 2.09
CA TYR A 429 -9.86 1.61 0.77
C TYR A 429 -8.82 1.45 -0.34
N ASN A 430 -7.56 1.87 -0.13
CA ASN A 430 -6.49 1.69 -1.12
C ASN A 430 -6.23 0.20 -1.42
N GLU A 431 -6.27 -0.67 -0.41
CA GLU A 431 -6.09 -2.12 -0.60
C GLU A 431 -7.22 -2.72 -1.45
N LEU A 432 -8.47 -2.32 -1.21
CA LEU A 432 -9.64 -2.73 -2.00
C LEU A 432 -9.60 -2.17 -3.44
N ILE A 433 -9.27 -0.89 -3.60
CA ILE A 433 -9.10 -0.22 -4.90
C ILE A 433 -8.05 -0.97 -5.72
N SER A 434 -6.88 -1.27 -5.12
CA SER A 434 -5.84 -2.08 -5.75
C SER A 434 -6.35 -3.46 -6.18
N GLY A 435 -7.13 -4.13 -5.32
CA GLY A 435 -7.77 -5.40 -5.63
C GLY A 435 -8.69 -5.34 -6.85
N PHE A 436 -9.58 -4.34 -6.92
CA PHE A 436 -10.49 -4.15 -8.06
C PHE A 436 -9.77 -3.74 -9.35
N CYS A 437 -8.73 -2.90 -9.26
CA CYS A 437 -7.88 -2.56 -10.41
C CYS A 437 -7.18 -3.81 -10.97
N ARG A 438 -6.64 -4.68 -10.11
CA ARG A 438 -6.04 -5.96 -10.54
C ARG A 438 -7.06 -6.92 -11.15
N ALA A 439 -8.30 -6.90 -10.66
CA ALA A 439 -9.39 -7.69 -11.20
C ALA A 439 -9.99 -7.12 -12.51
N LYS A 440 -9.42 -6.03 -13.06
CA LYS A 440 -9.94 -5.33 -14.25
C LYS A 440 -11.41 -4.91 -14.10
N LYS A 441 -11.73 -4.36 -12.91
CA LYS A 441 -13.05 -3.86 -12.53
C LYS A 441 -12.91 -2.42 -12.00
N VAL A 442 -12.26 -1.54 -12.76
CA VAL A 442 -11.91 -0.17 -12.30
C VAL A 442 -13.15 0.67 -11.95
N HIS A 443 -14.30 0.46 -12.60
CA HIS A 443 -15.57 1.11 -12.23
C HIS A 443 -15.97 0.87 -10.76
N LYS A 444 -15.77 -0.35 -10.22
CA LYS A 444 -16.00 -0.65 -8.80
C LYS A 444 -14.95 0.00 -7.90
N ALA A 445 -13.71 0.16 -8.39
CA ALA A 445 -12.67 0.90 -7.69
C ALA A 445 -12.99 2.41 -7.58
N MET A 446 -13.59 2.99 -8.62
CA MET A 446 -14.08 4.38 -8.60
C MET A 446 -15.25 4.56 -7.62
N SER A 447 -16.21 3.63 -7.57
CA SER A 447 -17.27 3.66 -6.55
C SER A 447 -16.73 3.61 -5.11
N LEU A 448 -15.62 2.91 -4.88
CA LEU A 448 -14.95 2.91 -3.57
C LEU A 448 -14.26 4.23 -3.24
N LEU A 449 -13.78 4.97 -4.26
CA LEU A 449 -13.27 6.33 -4.08
C LEU A 449 -14.39 7.27 -3.62
N ASP A 450 -15.59 7.16 -4.18
CA ASP A 450 -16.75 7.93 -3.74
C ASP A 450 -17.14 7.58 -2.30
N LYS A 451 -17.24 6.28 -1.98
CA LYS A 451 -17.52 5.83 -0.60
C LYS A 451 -16.45 6.36 0.38
N MET A 452 -15.19 6.42 -0.04
CA MET A 452 -14.11 6.99 0.75
C MET A 452 -14.31 8.51 1.00
N LEU A 453 -14.71 9.26 -0.01
CA LEU A 453 -15.03 10.70 0.11
C LEU A 453 -16.27 10.95 0.96
N GLU A 454 -17.32 10.13 0.82
CA GLU A 454 -18.53 10.16 1.66
C GLU A 454 -18.21 9.90 3.14
N CYS A 455 -17.25 9.00 3.40
CA CYS A 455 -16.70 8.75 4.74
C CYS A 455 -15.79 9.88 5.25
N LYS A 456 -15.67 11.00 4.51
CA LYS A 456 -14.81 12.16 4.81
C LYS A 456 -13.32 11.80 4.94
N LEU A 457 -12.88 10.76 4.22
CA LEU A 457 -11.48 10.39 4.12
C LEU A 457 -10.87 11.06 2.88
N SER A 458 -9.75 11.75 3.05
CA SER A 458 -9.05 12.40 1.92
C SER A 458 -8.23 11.38 1.14
N PRO A 459 -8.41 11.26 -0.19
CA PRO A 459 -7.57 10.46 -1.06
C PRO A 459 -6.09 10.86 -0.95
N SER A 460 -5.21 9.90 -1.17
CA SER A 460 -3.76 10.10 -1.13
C SER A 460 -3.13 9.95 -2.51
N ASN A 461 -1.86 10.36 -2.69
CA ASN A 461 -1.11 10.06 -3.92
C ASN A 461 -1.18 8.57 -4.28
N VAL A 462 -1.09 7.69 -3.28
CA VAL A 462 -1.18 6.24 -3.47
C VAL A 462 -2.55 5.83 -4.05
N THR A 463 -3.63 6.47 -3.61
CA THR A 463 -5.00 6.19 -4.09
C THR A 463 -5.11 6.43 -5.59
N PHE A 464 -4.69 7.62 -6.06
CA PHE A 464 -4.72 7.95 -7.48
C PHE A 464 -3.71 7.14 -8.29
N ASN A 465 -2.51 6.89 -7.76
CA ASN A 465 -1.51 6.06 -8.43
C ASN A 465 -2.02 4.63 -8.70
N LEU A 466 -2.78 4.05 -7.76
CA LEU A 466 -3.40 2.74 -7.96
C LEU A 466 -4.46 2.76 -9.07
N LEU A 467 -5.28 3.80 -9.13
CA LEU A 467 -6.32 3.96 -10.16
C LEU A 467 -5.71 4.21 -11.55
N VAL A 468 -4.69 5.08 -11.64
CA VAL A 468 -3.92 5.36 -12.86
C VAL A 468 -3.28 4.07 -13.36
N HIS A 469 -2.62 3.32 -12.48
CA HIS A 469 -2.03 2.01 -12.82
C HIS A 469 -3.09 1.02 -13.32
N GLY A 470 -4.25 0.95 -12.66
CA GLY A 470 -5.36 0.11 -13.08
C GLY A 470 -5.85 0.44 -14.49
N GLN A 471 -6.10 1.72 -14.78
CA GLN A 471 -6.54 2.20 -16.10
C GLN A 471 -5.48 1.95 -17.18
N CYS A 472 -4.19 2.20 -16.89
CA CYS A 472 -3.10 1.89 -17.81
C CYS A 472 -3.06 0.40 -18.19
N LYS A 473 -3.19 -0.51 -17.21
CA LYS A 473 -3.20 -1.96 -17.45
C LYS A 473 -4.45 -2.44 -18.19
N GLU A 474 -5.59 -1.77 -18.05
CA GLU A 474 -6.76 -2.02 -18.91
C GLU A 474 -6.55 -1.49 -20.34
N GLY A 475 -5.75 -0.44 -20.51
CA GLY A 475 -5.45 0.22 -21.79
C GLY A 475 -6.13 1.55 -22.00
N GLU A 476 -6.82 2.03 -20.98
CA GLU A 476 -7.65 3.23 -21.01
C GLU A 476 -6.80 4.44 -20.64
N ILE A 477 -5.83 4.75 -21.50
CA ILE A 477 -4.82 5.79 -21.24
C ILE A 477 -5.45 7.18 -21.08
N ASP A 478 -6.50 7.49 -21.84
CA ASP A 478 -7.21 8.77 -21.73
C ASP A 478 -7.85 8.93 -20.34
N SER A 479 -8.43 7.86 -19.80
CA SER A 479 -8.96 7.83 -18.43
C SER A 479 -7.86 7.98 -17.38
N ALA A 480 -6.67 7.40 -17.63
CA ALA A 480 -5.50 7.58 -16.77
C ALA A 480 -5.03 9.05 -16.71
N PHE A 481 -5.02 9.76 -17.85
CA PHE A 481 -4.74 11.19 -17.89
C PHE A 481 -5.76 12.02 -17.11
N ARG A 482 -7.05 11.69 -17.21
CA ARG A 482 -8.09 12.35 -16.40
C ARG A 482 -7.83 12.18 -14.90
N LEU A 483 -7.48 10.97 -14.46
CA LEU A 483 -7.19 10.71 -13.05
C LEU A 483 -5.99 11.51 -12.53
N LEU A 484 -4.97 11.73 -13.35
CA LEU A 484 -3.83 12.61 -12.98
C LEU A 484 -4.26 14.07 -12.79
N ARG A 485 -5.19 14.56 -13.59
CA ARG A 485 -5.70 15.92 -13.42
C ARG A 485 -6.66 16.03 -12.22
N LEU A 486 -7.48 15.01 -11.99
CA LEU A 486 -8.32 14.92 -10.78
C LEU A 486 -7.45 14.89 -9.51
N MET A 487 -6.29 14.25 -9.57
CA MET A 487 -5.29 14.29 -8.51
C MET A 487 -4.80 15.72 -8.24
N GLU A 488 -4.48 16.50 -9.29
CA GLU A 488 -4.08 17.91 -9.17
C GLU A 488 -5.20 18.79 -8.57
N GLU A 489 -6.47 18.57 -8.93
CA GLU A 489 -7.62 19.30 -8.36
C GLU A 489 -7.83 19.03 -6.87
N ASN A 490 -7.50 17.81 -6.42
CA ASN A 490 -7.52 17.46 -5.00
C ASN A 490 -6.32 18.03 -4.23
N GLY A 491 -5.51 18.89 -4.85
CA GLY A 491 -4.33 19.53 -4.25
C GLY A 491 -3.13 18.58 -4.13
N LEU A 492 -3.14 17.45 -4.84
CA LEU A 492 -2.07 16.46 -4.84
C LEU A 492 -1.21 16.62 -6.10
N ALA A 493 0.10 16.77 -5.94
CA ALA A 493 1.02 16.83 -7.07
C ALA A 493 1.36 15.42 -7.55
N PRO A 494 1.17 15.09 -8.84
CA PRO A 494 1.61 13.82 -9.42
C PRO A 494 3.11 13.59 -9.17
N ASP A 495 3.43 12.41 -8.68
CA ASP A 495 4.80 12.06 -8.32
C ASP A 495 5.51 11.28 -9.43
N GLU A 496 6.78 10.95 -9.19
CA GLU A 496 7.59 10.11 -10.08
C GLU A 496 6.89 8.79 -10.43
N TRP A 497 6.13 8.21 -9.49
CA TRP A 497 5.41 6.96 -9.74
C TRP A 497 4.20 7.17 -10.66
N SER A 498 3.45 8.26 -10.47
CA SER A 498 2.30 8.63 -11.31
C SER A 498 2.70 8.70 -12.78
N TYR A 499 3.76 9.45 -13.09
CA TYR A 499 4.26 9.60 -14.45
C TYR A 499 4.97 8.35 -14.97
N GLY A 500 5.71 7.63 -14.13
CA GLY A 500 6.37 6.37 -14.52
C GLY A 500 5.37 5.32 -14.97
N THR A 501 4.26 5.19 -14.24
CA THR A 501 3.14 4.30 -14.57
C THR A 501 2.48 4.68 -15.90
N LEU A 502 2.36 5.97 -16.18
CA LEU A 502 1.77 6.46 -17.43
C LEU A 502 2.70 6.23 -18.63
N VAL A 503 4.01 6.49 -18.46
CA VAL A 503 5.04 6.23 -19.48
C VAL A 503 5.05 4.73 -19.81
N ASP A 504 5.05 3.86 -18.79
CA ASP A 504 4.95 2.40 -18.97
C ASP A 504 3.69 2.01 -19.76
N GLY A 505 2.52 2.50 -19.33
CA GLY A 505 1.25 2.22 -20.02
C GLY A 505 1.20 2.72 -21.48
N LEU A 506 1.79 3.89 -21.77
CA LEU A 506 1.89 4.43 -23.13
C LEU A 506 2.82 3.57 -24.01
N CYS A 507 3.96 3.13 -23.47
CA CYS A 507 4.91 2.26 -24.13
C CYS A 507 4.30 0.88 -24.44
N GLU A 508 3.61 0.25 -23.48
CA GLU A 508 2.89 -1.02 -23.68
C GLU A 508 1.83 -0.95 -24.79
N ARG A 509 1.28 0.25 -25.05
CA ARG A 509 0.27 0.50 -26.09
C ARG A 509 0.86 1.00 -27.41
N GLY A 510 2.19 1.07 -27.53
CA GLY A 510 2.88 1.52 -28.74
C GLY A 510 2.83 3.04 -28.99
N ARG A 511 2.29 3.84 -28.05
CA ARG A 511 2.23 5.32 -28.12
C ARG A 511 3.54 5.95 -27.61
N VAL A 512 4.68 5.46 -28.11
CA VAL A 512 6.02 5.80 -27.59
C VAL A 512 6.36 7.29 -27.76
N GLU A 513 5.85 7.94 -28.81
CA GLU A 513 6.13 9.37 -29.03
C GLU A 513 5.50 10.26 -27.94
N GLU A 514 4.28 9.93 -27.49
CA GLU A 514 3.64 10.63 -26.37
C GLU A 514 4.32 10.31 -25.03
N ALA A 515 4.86 9.10 -24.88
CA ALA A 515 5.69 8.77 -23.72
C ALA A 515 6.96 9.66 -23.70
N ASN A 516 7.58 9.90 -24.85
CA ASN A 516 8.76 10.78 -24.99
C ASN A 516 8.46 12.26 -24.71
N THR A 517 7.28 12.77 -25.11
CA THR A 517 6.90 14.16 -24.79
C THR A 517 6.71 14.34 -23.28
N ILE A 518 6.03 13.40 -22.63
CA ILE A 518 5.86 13.40 -21.17
C ILE A 518 7.22 13.32 -20.49
N PHE A 519 8.06 12.37 -20.89
CA PHE A 519 9.40 12.19 -20.33
C PHE A 519 10.26 13.45 -20.44
N SER A 520 10.18 14.15 -21.57
CA SER A 520 10.89 15.42 -21.77
C SER A 520 10.35 16.52 -20.84
N SER A 521 9.02 16.58 -20.67
CA SER A 521 8.37 17.55 -19.77
C SER A 521 8.69 17.34 -18.28
N LEU A 522 9.11 16.14 -17.86
CA LEU A 522 9.44 15.86 -16.46
C LEU A 522 10.63 16.70 -15.95
N LYS A 523 11.60 16.96 -16.82
CA LYS A 523 12.75 17.81 -16.50
C LYS A 523 12.32 19.26 -16.25
N GLU A 524 11.38 19.77 -17.04
CA GLU A 524 10.81 21.12 -16.88
C GLU A 524 9.96 21.23 -15.60
N LYS A 525 9.27 20.15 -15.22
CA LYS A 525 8.49 20.05 -13.97
C LYS A 525 9.34 19.81 -12.72
N GLY A 526 10.67 19.70 -12.86
CA GLY A 526 11.59 19.45 -11.73
C GLY A 526 11.48 18.03 -11.13
N ILE A 527 10.86 17.08 -11.85
CA ILE A 527 10.72 15.69 -11.41
C ILE A 527 11.96 14.93 -11.87
N LYS A 528 12.66 14.29 -10.92
CA LYS A 528 13.84 13.48 -11.24
C LYS A 528 13.40 12.20 -11.94
N VAL A 529 13.94 11.99 -13.14
CA VAL A 529 13.72 10.76 -13.90
C VAL A 529 14.42 9.59 -13.18
N ASN A 530 13.76 8.43 -13.13
CA ASN A 530 14.28 7.23 -12.49
C ASN A 530 14.62 6.13 -13.50
N VAL A 531 15.26 5.07 -12.99
CA VAL A 531 15.63 3.87 -13.77
C VAL A 531 14.41 3.21 -14.41
N ALA A 532 13.25 3.21 -13.74
CA ALA A 532 12.03 2.57 -14.24
C ALA A 532 11.48 3.26 -15.50
N MET A 533 11.45 4.60 -15.54
CA MET A 533 11.02 5.39 -16.70
C MET A 533 11.92 5.17 -17.91
N TYR A 534 13.25 5.19 -17.71
CA TYR A 534 14.20 4.87 -18.78
C TYR A 534 13.99 3.45 -19.30
N THR A 535 13.84 2.48 -18.40
CA THR A 535 13.62 1.07 -18.76
C THR A 535 12.32 0.90 -19.55
N ALA A 536 11.22 1.53 -19.13
CA ALA A 536 9.94 1.50 -19.85
C ALA A 536 10.03 2.12 -21.25
N LEU A 537 10.74 3.26 -21.42
CA LEU A 537 10.96 3.85 -22.74
C LEU A 537 11.83 2.97 -23.63
N ILE A 538 12.93 2.43 -23.09
CA ILE A 538 13.81 1.50 -23.81
C ILE A 538 12.97 0.29 -24.27
N ASP A 539 12.13 -0.28 -23.40
CA ASP A 539 11.25 -1.40 -23.74
C ASP A 539 10.23 -1.03 -24.82
N GLY A 540 9.57 0.13 -24.67
CA GLY A 540 8.66 0.67 -25.68
C GLY A 540 9.33 0.84 -27.04
N HIS A 541 10.56 1.36 -27.08
CA HIS A 541 11.33 1.50 -28.32
C HIS A 541 11.78 0.14 -28.90
N CYS A 542 12.17 -0.82 -28.05
CA CYS A 542 12.47 -2.19 -28.48
C CYS A 542 11.23 -2.88 -29.07
N ASN A 543 10.06 -2.69 -28.47
CA ASN A 543 8.78 -3.23 -28.95
C ASN A 543 8.31 -2.55 -30.25
N ALA A 544 8.68 -1.29 -30.46
CA ALA A 544 8.42 -0.55 -31.70
C ALA A 544 9.51 -0.76 -32.78
N GLU A 545 10.40 -1.73 -32.60
CA GLU A 545 11.53 -2.05 -33.50
C GLU A 545 12.53 -0.88 -33.75
N LYS A 546 12.52 0.13 -32.88
CA LYS A 546 13.39 1.32 -32.94
C LYS A 546 14.63 1.14 -32.04
N PHE A 547 15.43 0.11 -32.30
CA PHE A 547 16.54 -0.31 -31.43
C PHE A 547 17.66 0.74 -31.29
N ASP A 548 17.98 1.50 -32.33
CA ASP A 548 19.02 2.54 -32.26
C ASP A 548 18.67 3.62 -31.21
N PHE A 549 17.40 3.99 -31.13
CA PHE A 549 16.89 4.92 -30.13
C PHE A 549 16.93 4.29 -28.72
N ALA A 550 16.61 3.00 -28.59
CA ALA A 550 16.70 2.27 -27.33
C ALA A 550 18.15 2.26 -26.78
N PHE A 551 19.16 1.98 -27.62
CA PHE A 551 20.57 2.05 -27.22
C PHE A 551 21.05 3.48 -26.94
N THR A 552 20.49 4.47 -27.65
CA THR A 552 20.79 5.89 -27.37
C THR A 552 20.26 6.31 -26.00
N LEU A 553 19.04 5.89 -25.65
CA LEU A 553 18.46 6.12 -24.33
C LEU A 553 19.24 5.40 -23.23
N PHE A 554 19.71 4.17 -23.49
CA PHE A 554 20.56 3.44 -22.55
C PHE A 554 21.89 4.16 -22.28
N LYS A 555 22.56 4.70 -23.31
CA LYS A 555 23.77 5.51 -23.13
C LYS A 555 23.49 6.79 -22.34
N LYS A 556 22.41 7.50 -22.70
CA LYS A 556 21.98 8.71 -21.99
C LYS A 556 21.67 8.45 -20.51
N MET A 557 21.09 7.29 -20.19
CA MET A 557 20.83 6.87 -18.82
C MET A 557 22.13 6.77 -18.00
N ILE A 558 23.18 6.17 -18.58
CA ILE A 558 24.50 6.07 -17.95
C ILE A 558 25.15 7.45 -17.80
N GLU A 559 25.07 8.30 -18.83
CA GLU A 559 25.62 9.66 -18.83
C GLU A 559 24.96 10.57 -17.76
N GLU A 560 23.64 10.42 -17.55
CA GLU A 560 22.89 11.16 -16.52
C GLU A 560 23.07 10.57 -15.10
N GLY A 561 23.97 9.59 -14.93
CA GLY A 561 24.32 8.99 -13.64
C GLY A 561 23.25 8.03 -13.09
N CYS A 562 22.34 7.55 -13.93
CA CYS A 562 21.38 6.50 -13.58
C CYS A 562 21.99 5.13 -13.90
N SER A 563 22.38 4.35 -12.89
CA SER A 563 22.95 3.03 -13.11
C SER A 563 21.89 2.04 -13.64
N PRO A 564 22.10 1.40 -14.80
CA PRO A 564 21.22 0.35 -15.29
C PRO A 564 21.09 -0.79 -14.30
N ASN A 565 19.87 -1.31 -14.15
CA ASN A 565 19.61 -2.48 -13.33
C ASN A 565 19.43 -3.72 -14.22
N ALA A 566 19.22 -4.89 -13.60
CA ALA A 566 19.03 -6.13 -14.34
C ALA A 566 17.85 -6.07 -15.32
N CYS A 567 16.76 -5.37 -14.96
CA CYS A 567 15.60 -5.22 -15.83
C CYS A 567 15.94 -4.42 -17.10
N THR A 568 16.73 -3.34 -16.99
CA THR A 568 17.19 -2.56 -18.15
C THR A 568 17.99 -3.41 -19.14
N TYR A 569 18.90 -4.26 -18.64
CA TYR A 569 19.64 -5.20 -19.49
C TYR A 569 18.72 -6.28 -20.09
N ASN A 570 17.80 -6.85 -19.30
CA ASN A 570 16.84 -7.86 -19.78
C ASN A 570 15.99 -7.35 -20.94
N VAL A 571 15.52 -6.09 -20.86
CA VAL A 571 14.76 -5.44 -21.93
C VAL A 571 15.59 -5.34 -23.22
N LEU A 572 16.85 -4.91 -23.13
CA LEU A 572 17.73 -4.81 -24.30
C LEU A 572 18.09 -6.18 -24.88
N ILE A 573 18.36 -7.17 -24.02
CA ILE A 573 18.60 -8.57 -24.43
C ILE A 573 17.38 -9.10 -25.17
N ASN A 574 16.18 -8.90 -24.63
CA ASN A 574 14.92 -9.28 -25.29
C ASN A 574 14.75 -8.56 -26.64
N GLY A 575 15.04 -7.26 -26.71
CA GLY A 575 15.04 -6.50 -27.94
C GLY A 575 15.98 -7.06 -29.01
N LEU A 576 17.23 -7.36 -28.64
CA LEU A 576 18.22 -7.96 -29.54
C LEU A 576 17.82 -9.38 -29.98
N CYS A 577 17.26 -10.17 -29.07
CA CYS A 577 16.70 -11.49 -29.36
C CYS A 577 15.58 -11.40 -30.40
N LYS A 578 14.66 -10.43 -30.28
CA LYS A 578 13.60 -10.19 -31.30
C LYS A 578 14.15 -9.82 -32.67
N GLN A 579 15.32 -9.17 -32.72
CA GLN A 579 16.00 -8.83 -33.97
C GLN A 579 16.82 -10.01 -34.56
N GLY A 580 16.86 -11.18 -33.91
CA GLY A 580 17.69 -12.32 -34.31
C GLY A 580 19.18 -12.14 -34.03
N LYS A 581 19.57 -11.14 -33.23
CA LYS A 581 20.97 -10.83 -32.91
C LYS A 581 21.45 -11.51 -31.62
N GLN A 582 21.47 -12.83 -31.63
CA GLN A 582 21.74 -13.63 -30.44
C GLN A 582 23.15 -13.47 -29.87
N LEU A 583 24.15 -13.28 -30.75
CA LEU A 583 25.54 -13.08 -30.32
C LEU A 583 25.71 -11.76 -29.57
N GLU A 584 25.07 -10.68 -30.05
CA GLU A 584 25.05 -9.38 -29.35
C GLU A 584 24.28 -9.50 -28.02
N ALA A 585 23.20 -10.28 -27.97
CA ALA A 585 22.46 -10.56 -26.74
C ALA A 585 23.29 -11.34 -25.70
N ALA A 586 24.06 -12.33 -26.13
CA ALA A 586 24.98 -13.09 -25.26
C ALA A 586 26.13 -12.20 -24.75
N GLN A 587 26.71 -11.35 -25.60
CA GLN A 587 27.72 -10.37 -25.21
C GLN A 587 27.16 -9.35 -24.19
N LEU A 588 25.91 -8.93 -24.38
CA LEU A 588 25.26 -8.02 -23.44
C LEU A 588 25.05 -8.67 -22.06
N LEU A 589 24.71 -9.97 -22.01
CA LEU A 589 24.61 -10.76 -20.77
C LEU A 589 25.97 -10.88 -20.05
N GLU A 590 27.07 -10.99 -20.79
CA GLU A 590 28.43 -11.00 -20.23
C GLU A 590 28.82 -9.62 -19.70
N SER A 591 28.58 -8.56 -20.47
CA SER A 591 28.88 -7.17 -20.06
C SER A 591 28.08 -6.72 -18.83
N MET A 592 26.88 -7.29 -18.63
CA MET A 592 26.07 -7.08 -17.43
C MET A 592 26.83 -7.53 -16.17
N ALA A 593 27.47 -8.71 -16.21
CA ALA A 593 28.28 -9.22 -15.11
C ALA A 593 29.56 -8.40 -14.89
N GLU A 594 30.20 -7.94 -15.96
CA GLU A 594 31.39 -7.07 -15.88
C GLU A 594 31.08 -5.69 -15.27
N SER A 595 29.87 -5.18 -15.50
CA SER A 595 29.39 -3.92 -14.94
C SER A 595 28.97 -4.01 -13.47
N GLY A 596 29.14 -5.18 -12.83
CA GLY A 596 28.78 -5.41 -11.43
C GLY A 596 27.29 -5.66 -11.19
N VAL A 597 26.51 -5.94 -12.24
CA VAL A 597 25.10 -6.32 -12.13
C VAL A 597 24.99 -7.84 -12.37
N GLU A 598 24.58 -8.61 -11.35
CA GLU A 598 24.47 -10.06 -11.52
C GLU A 598 23.31 -10.46 -12.45
N PRO A 599 23.55 -11.28 -13.50
CA PRO A 599 22.50 -11.83 -14.34
C PRO A 599 21.44 -12.56 -13.51
N THR A 600 20.17 -12.29 -13.84
CA THR A 600 19.02 -12.89 -13.14
C THR A 600 18.52 -14.12 -13.88
N ILE A 601 17.68 -14.93 -13.22
CA ILE A 601 17.00 -16.08 -13.86
C ILE A 601 16.25 -15.63 -15.13
N GLU A 602 15.60 -14.46 -15.07
CA GLU A 602 14.90 -13.85 -16.21
C GLU A 602 15.84 -13.54 -17.39
N SER A 603 17.07 -13.05 -17.11
CA SER A 603 18.09 -12.77 -18.13
C SER A 603 18.45 -14.04 -18.93
N TYR A 604 18.61 -15.16 -18.23
CA TYR A 604 18.85 -16.47 -18.85
C TYR A 604 17.60 -17.02 -19.56
N SER A 605 16.43 -16.86 -18.95
CA SER A 605 15.15 -17.34 -19.51
C SER A 605 14.86 -16.72 -20.87
N ILE A 606 15.06 -15.41 -21.04
CA ILE A 606 14.84 -14.70 -22.32
C ILE A 606 15.73 -15.29 -23.42
N LEU A 607 17.01 -15.51 -23.11
CA LEU A 607 17.97 -16.06 -24.07
C LEU A 607 17.65 -17.52 -24.42
N ILE A 608 17.33 -18.35 -23.42
CA ILE A 608 16.95 -19.76 -23.61
C ILE A 608 15.67 -19.85 -24.45
N GLU A 609 14.63 -19.06 -24.13
CA GLU A 609 13.36 -19.08 -24.88
C GLU A 609 13.58 -18.74 -26.36
N GLN A 610 14.43 -17.75 -26.66
CA GLN A 610 14.74 -17.41 -28.05
C GLN A 610 15.55 -18.51 -28.76
N LEU A 611 16.56 -19.08 -28.11
CA LEU A 611 17.34 -20.18 -28.67
C LEU A 611 16.46 -21.41 -28.95
N LEU A 612 15.47 -21.66 -28.10
CA LEU A 612 14.48 -22.72 -28.27
C LEU A 612 13.50 -22.44 -29.43
N LYS A 613 13.09 -21.19 -29.65
CA LYS A 613 12.27 -20.79 -30.82
C LYS A 613 12.99 -21.03 -32.15
N GLU A 614 14.31 -20.91 -32.15
CA GLU A 614 15.15 -21.17 -33.33
C GLU A 614 15.65 -22.62 -33.42
N CYS A 615 15.10 -23.52 -32.60
CA CYS A 615 15.44 -24.94 -32.56
C CYS A 615 16.93 -25.23 -32.23
N ALA A 616 17.63 -24.29 -31.59
CA ALA A 616 19.02 -24.42 -31.18
C ALA A 616 19.16 -25.08 -29.79
N PHE A 617 18.62 -26.29 -29.63
CA PHE A 617 18.55 -27.00 -28.33
C PHE A 617 19.89 -27.14 -27.63
N ASP A 618 20.97 -27.47 -28.36
CA ASP A 618 22.31 -27.64 -27.76
C ASP A 618 22.84 -26.35 -27.13
N HIS A 619 22.49 -25.18 -27.71
CA HIS A 619 22.88 -23.88 -27.17
C HIS A 619 22.00 -23.50 -25.99
N ALA A 620 20.70 -23.80 -26.06
CA ALA A 620 19.78 -23.61 -24.94
C ALA A 620 20.18 -24.45 -23.71
N ASP A 621 20.57 -25.72 -23.90
CA ASP A 621 21.05 -26.61 -22.84
C ASP A 621 22.37 -26.14 -22.21
N LYS A 622 23.29 -25.56 -23.02
CA LYS A 622 24.52 -24.94 -22.52
C LYS A 622 24.23 -23.73 -21.63
N VAL A 623 23.33 -22.84 -22.06
CA VAL A 623 22.92 -21.66 -21.27
C VAL A 623 22.18 -22.09 -20.00
N PHE A 624 21.33 -23.12 -20.08
CA PHE A 624 20.64 -23.71 -18.93
C PHE A 624 21.63 -24.31 -17.91
N SER A 625 22.62 -25.05 -18.39
CA SER A 625 23.69 -25.62 -17.54
C SER A 625 24.55 -24.53 -16.90
N LEU A 626 24.85 -23.46 -17.64
CA LEU A 626 25.59 -22.30 -17.13
C LEU A 626 24.82 -21.62 -15.98
N MET A 627 23.50 -21.44 -16.15
CA MET A 627 22.63 -20.87 -15.12
C MET A 627 22.67 -21.69 -13.81
N ILE A 628 22.58 -23.02 -13.90
CA ILE A 628 22.66 -23.92 -12.74
C ILE A 628 24.06 -23.85 -12.09
N SER A 629 25.12 -23.81 -12.91
CA SER A 629 26.51 -23.74 -12.40
C SER A 629 26.81 -22.46 -11.62
N ARG A 630 26.09 -21.36 -11.92
CA ARG A 630 26.15 -20.10 -11.17
C ARG A 630 25.29 -20.09 -9.90
N GLY A 631 24.66 -21.21 -9.57
CA GLY A 631 23.88 -21.38 -8.34
C GLY A 631 22.44 -20.87 -8.43
N HIS A 632 21.94 -20.53 -9.62
CA HIS A 632 20.55 -20.12 -9.80
C HIS A 632 19.64 -21.35 -9.90
N LYS A 633 18.50 -21.32 -9.19
CA LYS A 633 17.47 -22.36 -9.30
C LYS A 633 16.55 -22.03 -10.49
N PRO A 634 16.35 -22.95 -11.45
CA PRO A 634 15.44 -22.70 -12.58
C PRO A 634 14.01 -22.42 -12.12
N ASP A 635 13.29 -21.59 -12.87
CA ASP A 635 11.87 -21.33 -12.64
C ASP A 635 10.98 -22.21 -13.54
N VAL A 636 9.66 -22.13 -13.32
CA VAL A 636 8.65 -22.87 -14.10
C VAL A 636 8.65 -22.45 -15.57
N CYS A 637 8.95 -21.17 -15.85
CA CYS A 637 8.95 -20.59 -17.18
C CYS A 637 9.97 -21.26 -18.10
N ILE A 638 11.20 -21.45 -17.63
CA ILE A 638 12.26 -22.09 -18.43
C ILE A 638 11.87 -23.52 -18.82
N TYR A 639 11.39 -24.33 -17.87
CA TYR A 639 10.91 -25.68 -18.17
C TYR A 639 9.74 -25.67 -19.15
N THR A 640 8.79 -24.75 -18.97
CA THR A 640 7.64 -24.60 -19.89
C THR A 640 8.10 -24.22 -21.30
N SER A 641 9.11 -23.36 -21.45
CA SER A 641 9.70 -23.03 -22.76
C SER A 641 10.35 -24.24 -23.44
N PHE A 642 11.09 -25.06 -22.71
CA PHE A 642 11.63 -26.33 -23.23
C PHE A 642 10.51 -27.27 -23.67
N LEU A 643 9.45 -27.42 -22.86
CA LEU A 643 8.29 -28.24 -23.23
C LEU A 643 7.66 -27.73 -24.52
N VAL A 644 7.37 -26.43 -24.65
CA VAL A 644 6.77 -25.86 -25.88
C VAL A 644 7.65 -26.18 -27.11
N ALA A 645 8.96 -26.01 -26.99
CA ALA A 645 9.88 -26.27 -28.09
C ALA A 645 9.93 -27.75 -28.50
N TYR A 646 10.06 -28.67 -27.55
CA TYR A 646 10.05 -30.11 -27.83
C TYR A 646 8.71 -30.59 -28.41
N HIS A 647 7.58 -30.07 -27.93
CA HIS A 647 6.26 -30.41 -28.48
C HIS A 647 6.07 -29.88 -29.91
N ASN A 648 6.57 -28.68 -30.22
CA ASN A 648 6.52 -28.14 -31.58
C ASN A 648 7.32 -29.00 -32.58
N GLU A 649 8.37 -29.67 -32.12
CA GLU A 649 9.14 -30.63 -32.93
C GLU A 649 8.61 -32.08 -32.88
N GLY A 650 7.55 -32.35 -32.12
CA GLY A 650 6.98 -33.70 -31.97
C GLY A 650 7.79 -34.65 -31.07
N LYS A 651 8.73 -34.12 -30.28
CA LYS A 651 9.59 -34.86 -29.35
C LYS A 651 8.91 -35.08 -28.00
N LEU A 652 7.89 -35.95 -27.96
CA LEU A 652 7.07 -36.17 -26.76
C LEU A 652 7.86 -36.78 -25.59
N LYS A 653 8.83 -37.66 -25.86
CA LYS A 653 9.61 -38.32 -24.79
C LYS A 653 10.51 -37.32 -24.06
N GLU A 654 11.18 -36.47 -24.83
CA GLU A 654 12.03 -35.40 -24.30
C GLU A 654 11.20 -34.40 -23.49
N ALA A 655 9.94 -34.14 -23.88
CA ALA A 655 9.02 -33.34 -23.08
C ALA A 655 8.59 -34.04 -21.77
N GLU A 656 8.30 -35.34 -21.80
CA GLU A 656 8.03 -36.12 -20.58
C GLU A 656 9.26 -36.13 -19.63
N ASP A 657 10.47 -36.23 -20.17
CA ASP A 657 11.72 -36.15 -19.40
C ASP A 657 11.93 -34.78 -18.75
N VAL A 658 11.59 -33.69 -19.46
CA VAL A 658 11.63 -32.32 -18.92
C VAL A 658 10.60 -32.16 -17.79
N MET A 659 9.40 -32.74 -17.91
CA MET A 659 8.41 -32.78 -16.81
C MET A 659 8.92 -33.56 -15.59
N ALA A 660 9.63 -34.67 -15.79
CA ALA A 660 10.24 -35.43 -14.71
C ALA A 660 11.35 -34.63 -14.01
N LYS A 661 12.25 -33.99 -14.77
CA LYS A 661 13.29 -33.10 -14.23
C LYS A 661 12.71 -31.94 -13.41
N MET A 662 11.59 -31.37 -13.87
CA MET A 662 10.87 -30.32 -13.15
C MET A 662 10.37 -30.81 -11.79
N ALA A 663 9.82 -32.04 -11.74
CA ALA A 663 9.36 -32.66 -10.50
C ALA A 663 10.51 -33.01 -9.54
N GLU A 664 11.63 -33.55 -10.06
CA GLU A 664 12.85 -33.85 -9.28
C GLU A 664 13.47 -32.59 -8.66
N ALA A 665 13.42 -31.46 -9.37
CA ALA A 665 13.85 -30.16 -8.85
C ALA A 665 12.92 -29.58 -7.77
N GLY A 666 11.80 -30.27 -7.48
CA GLY A 666 10.77 -29.86 -6.53
C GLY A 666 9.97 -28.64 -6.99
N ILE A 667 9.87 -28.42 -8.30
CA ILE A 667 9.17 -27.29 -8.89
C ILE A 667 7.79 -27.77 -9.36
N ARG A 668 6.72 -27.09 -8.94
CA ARG A 668 5.35 -27.46 -9.31
C ARG A 668 4.98 -26.91 -10.69
N PRO A 669 4.38 -27.71 -11.59
CA PRO A 669 3.84 -27.23 -12.87
C PRO A 669 2.81 -26.13 -12.70
N ASP A 670 2.81 -25.14 -13.60
CA ASP A 670 1.79 -24.09 -13.63
C ASP A 670 0.68 -24.39 -14.65
N LEU A 671 -0.31 -23.48 -14.72
CA LEU A 671 -1.44 -23.56 -15.64
C LEU A 671 -1.00 -23.75 -17.12
N MET A 672 0.06 -23.05 -17.52
CA MET A 672 0.58 -23.08 -18.88
C MET A 672 1.32 -24.39 -19.13
N THR A 673 2.14 -24.87 -18.18
CA THR A 673 2.82 -26.17 -18.24
C THR A 673 1.82 -27.30 -18.48
N TYR A 674 0.73 -27.36 -17.70
CA TYR A 674 -0.33 -28.36 -17.91
C TYR A 674 -0.99 -28.21 -19.28
N THR A 675 -1.30 -26.99 -19.71
CA THR A 675 -1.94 -26.74 -21.01
C THR A 675 -1.05 -27.16 -22.19
N VAL A 676 0.26 -26.93 -22.11
CA VAL A 676 1.24 -27.34 -23.12
C VAL A 676 1.34 -28.86 -23.19
N MET A 677 1.37 -29.56 -22.05
CA MET A 677 1.35 -31.02 -22.02
C MET A 677 0.05 -31.60 -22.60
N ILE A 678 -1.10 -30.96 -22.31
CA ILE A 678 -2.40 -31.34 -22.89
C ILE A 678 -2.38 -31.18 -24.42
N ASP A 679 -1.85 -30.07 -24.96
CA ASP A 679 -1.69 -29.89 -26.41
C ASP A 679 -0.73 -30.94 -26.98
N GLY A 680 0.36 -31.23 -26.28
CA GLY A 680 1.35 -32.24 -26.62
C GLY A 680 0.75 -33.64 -26.80
N TYR A 681 0.04 -34.13 -25.79
CA TYR A 681 -0.66 -35.42 -25.87
C TYR A 681 -1.75 -35.43 -26.93
N GLY A 682 -2.46 -34.31 -27.10
CA GLY A 682 -3.45 -34.14 -28.16
C GLY A 682 -2.86 -34.30 -29.56
N ARG A 683 -1.73 -33.63 -29.85
CA ARG A 683 -1.00 -33.75 -31.13
C ARG A 683 -0.49 -35.17 -31.37
N ALA A 684 -0.12 -35.88 -30.30
CA ALA A 684 0.28 -37.28 -30.35
C ALA A 684 -0.91 -38.27 -30.49
N GLY A 685 -2.16 -37.78 -30.50
CA GLY A 685 -3.37 -38.60 -30.58
C GLY A 685 -3.76 -39.31 -29.27
N LEU A 686 -3.05 -39.03 -28.17
CA LEU A 686 -3.25 -39.68 -26.87
C LEU A 686 -4.28 -38.93 -26.01
N LEU A 687 -5.52 -38.87 -26.49
CA LEU A 687 -6.59 -38.08 -25.84
C LEU A 687 -6.82 -38.46 -24.38
N ASN A 688 -6.78 -39.75 -24.02
CA ASN A 688 -7.00 -40.16 -22.63
C ASN A 688 -5.93 -39.58 -21.68
N ARG A 689 -4.65 -39.57 -22.10
CA ARG A 689 -3.58 -38.94 -21.33
C ARG A 689 -3.74 -37.42 -21.23
N ALA A 690 -4.31 -36.78 -22.25
CA ALA A 690 -4.63 -35.36 -22.21
C ALA A 690 -5.71 -35.06 -21.14
N PHE A 691 -6.74 -35.90 -21.02
CA PHE A 691 -7.74 -35.78 -19.95
C PHE A 691 -7.21 -36.18 -18.57
N ASP A 692 -6.30 -37.15 -18.47
CA ASP A 692 -5.61 -37.46 -17.22
C ASP A 692 -4.76 -36.27 -16.75
N MET A 693 -4.10 -35.57 -17.68
CA MET A 693 -3.35 -34.35 -17.37
C MET A 693 -4.28 -33.19 -16.95
N LEU A 694 -5.48 -33.09 -17.56
CA LEU A 694 -6.51 -32.15 -17.11
C LEU A 694 -7.00 -32.46 -15.69
N LYS A 695 -7.12 -33.74 -15.32
CA LYS A 695 -7.44 -34.14 -13.95
C LYS A 695 -6.32 -33.75 -12.98
N CYS A 696 -5.06 -34.04 -13.31
CA CYS A 696 -3.91 -33.62 -12.50
C CYS A 696 -3.86 -32.10 -12.28
N MET A 697 -4.30 -31.32 -13.28
CA MET A 697 -4.43 -29.87 -13.19
C MET A 697 -5.47 -29.46 -12.13
N PHE A 698 -6.65 -30.09 -12.12
CA PHE A 698 -7.68 -29.87 -11.08
C PHE A 698 -7.22 -30.32 -9.69
N ASP A 699 -6.61 -31.52 -9.57
CA ASP A 699 -6.11 -32.06 -8.30
C ASP A 699 -5.02 -31.17 -7.68
N SER A 700 -4.29 -30.44 -8.52
CA SER A 700 -3.28 -29.47 -8.11
C SER A 700 -3.86 -28.09 -7.74
N GLY A 701 -5.18 -27.91 -7.86
CA GLY A 701 -5.90 -26.68 -7.54
C GLY A 701 -5.90 -25.62 -8.66
N TYR A 702 -5.56 -25.99 -9.89
CA TYR A 702 -5.60 -25.08 -11.04
C TYR A 702 -6.89 -25.24 -11.84
N GLU A 703 -7.49 -24.11 -12.25
CA GLU A 703 -8.70 -24.11 -13.09
C GLU A 703 -8.35 -23.91 -14.57
N PRO A 704 -8.88 -24.73 -15.50
CA PRO A 704 -8.59 -24.61 -16.93
C PRO A 704 -9.07 -23.28 -17.53
N SER A 705 -8.23 -22.71 -18.39
CA SER A 705 -8.55 -21.46 -19.09
C SER A 705 -9.35 -21.70 -20.38
N HIS A 706 -9.95 -20.65 -20.94
CA HIS A 706 -10.56 -20.70 -22.28
C HIS A 706 -9.59 -21.23 -23.35
N TYR A 707 -8.28 -20.99 -23.22
CA TYR A 707 -7.26 -21.50 -24.11
C TYR A 707 -7.01 -23.01 -23.92
N THR A 708 -6.99 -23.48 -22.66
CA THR A 708 -6.88 -24.91 -22.34
C THR A 708 -8.05 -25.70 -22.95
N TYR A 709 -9.27 -25.16 -22.84
CA TYR A 709 -10.43 -25.77 -23.49
C TYR A 709 -10.36 -25.69 -25.02
N SER A 710 -9.85 -24.60 -25.61
CA SER A 710 -9.72 -24.52 -27.08
C SER A 710 -8.74 -25.56 -27.62
N VAL A 711 -7.66 -25.85 -26.88
CA VAL A 711 -6.74 -26.96 -27.19
C VAL A 711 -7.46 -28.31 -27.15
N LEU A 712 -8.19 -28.61 -26.08
CA LEU A 712 -8.94 -29.88 -25.97
C LEU A 712 -9.98 -30.02 -27.08
N ILE A 713 -10.73 -28.96 -27.38
CA ILE A 713 -11.77 -28.97 -28.42
C ILE A 713 -11.15 -29.15 -29.81
N LYS A 714 -9.98 -28.57 -30.09
CA LYS A 714 -9.22 -28.81 -31.32
C LYS A 714 -8.97 -30.30 -31.53
N HIS A 715 -8.41 -30.97 -30.52
CA HIS A 715 -8.04 -32.38 -30.60
C HIS A 715 -9.25 -33.31 -30.61
N LEU A 716 -10.34 -32.95 -29.90
CA LEU A 716 -11.62 -33.67 -29.98
C LEU A 716 -12.29 -33.56 -31.36
N SER A 717 -12.13 -32.43 -32.04
CA SER A 717 -12.66 -32.22 -33.39
C SER A 717 -11.87 -33.01 -34.44
N GLN A 718 -10.58 -33.25 -34.21
CA GLN A 718 -9.71 -34.01 -35.09
C GLN A 718 -9.84 -35.53 -34.89
N GLY A 719 -10.09 -35.99 -33.65
CA GLY A 719 -10.24 -37.42 -33.32
C GLY A 719 -11.50 -38.12 -33.87
N GLY A 720 -12.36 -37.42 -34.63
CA GLY A 720 -13.55 -37.98 -35.28
C GLY A 720 -13.38 -38.34 -36.76
N LEU A 721 -12.24 -38.02 -37.37
CA LEU A 721 -11.93 -38.34 -38.77
C LEU A 721 -10.87 -39.42 -38.82
N ASP A 722 -11.32 -40.65 -39.03
CA ASP A 722 -10.49 -41.85 -39.17
C ASP A 722 -9.84 -41.87 -40.56
N LEU A 723 -9.02 -40.87 -40.89
CA LEU A 723 -8.28 -40.77 -42.15
C LEU A 723 -6.99 -39.97 -41.93
N LYS A 724 -5.86 -40.59 -42.27
CA LYS A 724 -4.56 -39.95 -42.47
C LYS A 724 -4.70 -38.79 -43.46
N ILE A 725 -4.97 -37.59 -42.98
CA ILE A 725 -4.84 -36.35 -43.73
C ILE A 725 -3.92 -35.44 -42.91
N GLU A 726 -2.97 -34.86 -43.64
CA GLU A 726 -1.91 -33.97 -43.17
C GLU A 726 -2.32 -33.10 -41.98
N ALA A 727 -1.53 -33.19 -40.92
CA ALA A 727 -1.67 -32.41 -39.70
C ALA A 727 -1.50 -30.91 -39.98
N SER A 728 -2.56 -30.19 -40.38
CA SER A 728 -2.49 -28.73 -40.50
C SER A 728 -3.80 -27.93 -40.51
N SER A 729 -5.00 -28.52 -40.60
CA SER A 729 -6.12 -27.70 -41.09
C SER A 729 -7.02 -26.97 -40.06
N ILE A 730 -6.70 -26.91 -38.76
CA ILE A 730 -7.38 -25.99 -37.82
C ILE A 730 -6.35 -25.33 -36.88
N ASN A 731 -6.13 -24.04 -37.07
CA ASN A 731 -5.40 -23.20 -36.14
C ASN A 731 -6.18 -23.10 -34.82
N ILE A 732 -5.50 -23.08 -33.66
CA ILE A 732 -6.15 -22.94 -32.34
C ILE A 732 -7.06 -21.70 -32.29
N ALA A 733 -6.69 -20.64 -33.02
CA ALA A 733 -7.48 -19.42 -33.16
C ALA A 733 -8.83 -19.63 -33.89
N ASP A 734 -8.93 -20.62 -34.77
CA ASP A 734 -10.13 -20.88 -35.57
C ASP A 734 -11.06 -21.94 -34.97
N VAL A 735 -10.64 -22.59 -33.88
CA VAL A 735 -11.42 -23.64 -33.20
C VAL A 735 -12.79 -23.12 -32.84
N TRP A 736 -12.86 -21.98 -32.15
CA TRP A 736 -14.13 -21.38 -31.71
C TRP A 736 -15.06 -20.99 -32.86
N LYS A 737 -14.53 -20.75 -34.07
CA LYS A 737 -15.34 -20.45 -35.26
C LYS A 737 -16.08 -21.69 -35.78
N VAL A 738 -15.46 -22.86 -35.67
CA VAL A 738 -15.95 -24.11 -36.30
C VAL A 738 -16.69 -25.02 -35.32
N VAL A 739 -16.50 -24.82 -34.01
CA VAL A 739 -17.05 -25.68 -32.96
C VAL A 739 -18.57 -25.78 -33.01
N LYS A 740 -19.09 -27.01 -32.94
CA LYS A 740 -20.51 -27.29 -32.79
C LYS A 740 -20.84 -27.65 -31.35
N TYR A 741 -22.09 -27.43 -30.95
CA TYR A 741 -22.57 -27.78 -29.61
C TYR A 741 -22.36 -29.27 -29.26
N GLU A 742 -22.47 -30.17 -30.24
CA GLU A 742 -22.19 -31.60 -30.05
C GLU A 742 -20.75 -31.89 -29.61
N THR A 743 -19.77 -31.13 -30.12
CA THR A 743 -18.36 -31.26 -29.72
C THR A 743 -18.16 -30.76 -28.29
N LEU A 744 -18.89 -29.72 -27.88
CA LEU A 744 -18.88 -29.25 -26.49
C LEU A 744 -19.48 -30.29 -25.57
N LEU A 745 -20.59 -30.94 -25.95
CA LEU A 745 -21.19 -32.01 -25.14
C LEU A 745 -20.24 -33.21 -24.98
N LYS A 746 -19.53 -33.58 -26.06
CA LYS A 746 -18.49 -34.63 -26.02
C LYS A 746 -17.34 -34.28 -25.07
N LEU A 747 -16.93 -33.01 -25.02
CA LEU A 747 -15.94 -32.53 -24.06
C LEU A 747 -16.44 -32.69 -22.62
N LEU A 748 -17.65 -32.21 -22.34
CA LEU A 748 -18.25 -32.27 -20.99
C LEU A 748 -18.41 -33.72 -20.52
N ASN A 749 -18.88 -34.63 -21.38
CA ASN A 749 -19.00 -36.05 -21.05
C ASN A 749 -17.64 -36.69 -20.75
N LYS A 750 -16.60 -36.42 -21.56
CA LYS A 750 -15.25 -36.95 -21.29
C LYS A 750 -14.66 -36.40 -20.00
N MET A 751 -14.96 -35.15 -19.65
CA MET A 751 -14.55 -34.57 -18.37
C MET A 751 -15.22 -35.30 -17.20
N GLU A 752 -16.50 -35.63 -17.30
CA GLU A 752 -17.21 -36.44 -16.30
C GLU A 752 -16.63 -37.87 -16.19
N GLU A 753 -16.34 -38.53 -17.33
CA GLU A 753 -15.75 -39.88 -17.38
C GLU A 753 -14.40 -39.97 -16.66
N HIS A 754 -13.54 -38.94 -16.80
CA HIS A 754 -12.23 -38.90 -16.14
C HIS A 754 -12.29 -38.35 -14.70
N GLY A 755 -13.49 -38.02 -14.18
CA GLY A 755 -13.70 -37.56 -12.81
C GLY A 755 -13.33 -36.10 -12.56
N CYS A 756 -13.39 -35.26 -13.61
CA CYS A 756 -13.14 -33.82 -13.52
C CYS A 756 -14.34 -33.00 -14.06
N PRO A 757 -15.51 -33.07 -13.39
CA PRO A 757 -16.71 -32.40 -13.88
C PRO A 757 -16.50 -30.87 -13.98
N PRO A 758 -17.06 -30.24 -15.03
CA PRO A 758 -16.92 -28.81 -15.25
C PRO A 758 -17.58 -28.00 -14.12
N ASN A 759 -16.82 -27.10 -13.50
CA ASN A 759 -17.33 -26.15 -12.51
C ASN A 759 -17.85 -24.86 -13.19
N THR A 760 -18.44 -23.94 -12.43
CA THR A 760 -18.96 -22.65 -12.93
C THR A 760 -17.92 -21.86 -13.75
N ASN A 761 -16.65 -21.89 -13.34
CA ASN A 761 -15.56 -21.19 -14.05
C ASN A 761 -15.17 -21.89 -15.36
N GLY A 762 -15.29 -23.22 -15.43
CA GLY A 762 -15.17 -24.01 -16.64
C GLY A 762 -16.21 -23.63 -17.68
N PHE A 763 -17.49 -23.58 -17.28
CA PHE A 763 -18.58 -23.10 -18.14
C PHE A 763 -18.39 -21.65 -18.58
N SER A 764 -18.02 -20.77 -17.65
CA SER A 764 -17.71 -19.36 -17.95
C SER A 764 -16.59 -19.24 -18.99
N SER A 765 -15.52 -20.02 -18.87
CA SER A 765 -14.39 -20.01 -19.81
C SER A 765 -14.77 -20.49 -21.21
N LEU A 766 -15.60 -21.55 -21.30
CA LEU A 766 -16.15 -22.03 -22.57
C LEU A 766 -17.05 -20.98 -23.23
N ALA A 767 -17.94 -20.36 -22.46
CA ALA A 767 -18.83 -19.30 -22.93
C ALA A 767 -18.06 -18.08 -23.43
N ILE A 768 -17.02 -17.64 -22.71
CA ILE A 768 -16.13 -16.55 -23.14
C ILE A 768 -15.48 -16.87 -24.49
N GLY A 769 -15.00 -18.11 -24.68
CA GLY A 769 -14.43 -18.57 -25.95
C GLY A 769 -15.41 -18.43 -27.12
N LEU A 770 -16.65 -18.90 -26.94
CA LEU A 770 -17.72 -18.82 -27.95
C LEU A 770 -18.15 -17.37 -28.23
N CYS A 771 -18.32 -16.56 -27.19
CA CYS A 771 -18.73 -15.16 -27.30
C CYS A 771 -17.70 -14.28 -28.01
N ARG A 772 -16.41 -14.63 -27.97
CA ARG A 772 -15.37 -13.88 -28.70
C ARG A 772 -15.52 -14.00 -30.22
N GLU A 773 -15.93 -15.17 -30.71
CA GLU A 773 -16.16 -15.45 -32.14
C GLU A 773 -17.61 -15.22 -32.59
N GLY A 774 -18.48 -14.66 -31.73
CA GLY A 774 -19.85 -14.34 -32.11
C GLY A 774 -20.82 -15.52 -32.10
N ARG A 775 -20.50 -16.63 -31.41
CA ARG A 775 -21.33 -17.86 -31.36
C ARG A 775 -22.33 -17.83 -30.20
N LEU A 776 -23.32 -16.94 -30.29
CA LEU A 776 -24.29 -16.70 -29.21
C LEU A 776 -25.23 -17.88 -28.95
N GLU A 777 -25.64 -18.62 -29.99
CA GLU A 777 -26.56 -19.75 -29.84
C GLU A 777 -25.92 -20.88 -29.01
N GLU A 778 -24.67 -21.25 -29.32
CA GLU A 778 -23.95 -22.27 -28.57
C GLU A 778 -23.66 -21.81 -27.14
N ALA A 779 -23.31 -20.54 -26.94
CA ALA A 779 -23.09 -19.98 -25.61
C ALA A 779 -24.37 -19.98 -24.77
N SER A 780 -25.54 -19.72 -25.38
CA SER A 780 -26.83 -19.73 -24.69
C SER A 780 -27.25 -21.16 -24.32
N ARG A 781 -27.05 -22.14 -25.20
CA ARG A 781 -27.30 -23.55 -24.87
C ARG A 781 -26.39 -24.06 -23.75
N LEU A 782 -25.15 -23.58 -23.71
CA LEU A 782 -24.21 -23.89 -22.64
C LEU A 782 -24.64 -23.27 -21.30
N LEU A 783 -25.22 -22.06 -21.31
CA LEU A 783 -25.87 -21.44 -20.15
C LEU A 783 -27.05 -22.27 -19.64
N ASP A 784 -27.93 -22.70 -20.54
CA ASP A 784 -29.11 -23.52 -20.19
C ASP A 784 -28.67 -24.86 -19.59
N HIS A 785 -27.66 -25.51 -20.17
CA HIS A 785 -27.12 -26.75 -19.65
C HIS A 785 -26.51 -26.58 -18.25
N MET A 786 -25.72 -25.52 -18.04
CA MET A 786 -25.15 -25.23 -16.72
C MET A 786 -26.24 -24.96 -15.66
N GLN A 787 -27.30 -24.23 -16.01
CA GLN A 787 -28.43 -24.00 -15.12
C GLN A 787 -29.20 -25.30 -14.82
N SER A 788 -29.32 -26.20 -15.80
CA SER A 788 -29.94 -27.52 -15.60
C SER A 788 -29.15 -28.41 -14.63
N CYS A 789 -27.82 -28.20 -14.55
CA CYS A 789 -26.95 -28.85 -13.57
C CYS A 789 -26.98 -28.19 -12.18
N GLY A 790 -27.86 -27.19 -11.95
CA GLY A 790 -28.00 -26.51 -10.66
C GLY A 790 -26.92 -25.46 -10.36
N MET A 791 -26.11 -25.07 -11.35
CA MET A 791 -25.07 -24.05 -11.19
C MET A 791 -25.57 -22.66 -11.61
N SER A 792 -25.17 -21.63 -10.85
CA SER A 792 -25.42 -20.22 -11.20
C SER A 792 -24.37 -19.70 -12.17
N ALA A 793 -24.76 -18.80 -13.08
CA ALA A 793 -23.85 -18.16 -14.01
C ALA A 793 -22.99 -17.09 -13.34
N SER A 794 -21.77 -16.89 -13.87
CA SER A 794 -20.83 -15.90 -13.36
C SER A 794 -21.08 -14.50 -13.96
N GLU A 795 -20.63 -13.46 -13.26
CA GLU A 795 -20.61 -12.06 -13.74
C GLU A 795 -19.92 -11.95 -15.11
N ASP A 796 -18.81 -12.68 -15.30
CA ASP A 796 -18.00 -12.64 -16.52
C ASP A 796 -18.67 -13.35 -17.71
N MET A 797 -19.46 -14.40 -17.45
CA MET A 797 -20.23 -15.09 -18.46
C MET A 797 -21.33 -14.17 -19.03
N TYR A 798 -22.16 -13.56 -18.17
CA TYR A 798 -23.19 -12.61 -18.62
C TYR A 798 -22.58 -11.40 -19.34
N THR A 799 -21.51 -10.82 -18.79
CA THR A 799 -20.80 -9.70 -19.43
C THR A 799 -20.34 -10.07 -20.85
N SER A 800 -19.80 -11.28 -21.03
CA SER A 800 -19.32 -11.74 -22.33
C SER A 800 -20.46 -11.98 -23.32
N MET A 801 -21.59 -12.51 -22.84
CA MET A 801 -22.80 -12.70 -23.65
C MET A 801 -23.40 -11.36 -24.09
N VAL A 802 -23.54 -10.38 -23.19
CA VAL A 802 -24.02 -9.03 -23.53
C VAL A 802 -23.13 -8.38 -24.59
N ASN A 803 -21.80 -8.45 -24.42
CA ASN A 803 -20.84 -7.90 -25.38
C ASN A 803 -20.94 -8.61 -26.75
N CYS A 804 -21.14 -9.93 -26.76
CA CYS A 804 -21.37 -10.71 -27.98
C CYS A 804 -22.65 -10.29 -28.69
N CYS A 805 -23.77 -10.16 -27.96
CA CYS A 805 -25.04 -9.69 -28.51
C CYS A 805 -24.90 -8.29 -29.14
N CYS A 806 -24.21 -7.38 -28.47
CA CYS A 806 -23.97 -6.02 -29.00
C CYS A 806 -23.14 -6.05 -30.30
N LYS A 807 -22.10 -6.90 -30.38
CA LYS A 807 -21.32 -7.09 -31.62
C LYS A 807 -22.16 -7.63 -32.78
N LEU A 808 -23.08 -8.55 -32.48
CA LEU A 808 -24.00 -9.14 -33.46
C LEU A 808 -25.23 -8.25 -33.77
N ARG A 809 -25.32 -7.06 -33.18
CA ARG A 809 -26.48 -6.14 -33.27
C ARG A 809 -27.80 -6.72 -32.73
N MET A 810 -27.72 -7.72 -31.87
CA MET A 810 -28.87 -8.35 -31.19
C MET A 810 -29.17 -7.63 -29.86
N TYR A 811 -29.55 -6.36 -29.93
CA TYR A 811 -29.66 -5.51 -28.73
C TYR A 811 -30.79 -5.89 -27.77
N GLU A 812 -31.84 -6.56 -28.24
CA GLU A 812 -32.93 -7.06 -27.38
C GLU A 812 -32.43 -8.18 -26.47
N ASP A 813 -31.69 -9.14 -27.03
CA ASP A 813 -31.04 -10.19 -26.26
C ASP A 813 -30.00 -9.64 -25.29
N ALA A 814 -29.22 -8.64 -25.72
CA ALA A 814 -28.29 -7.94 -24.85
C ALA A 814 -28.99 -7.32 -23.63
N THR A 815 -30.14 -6.67 -23.84
CA THR A 815 -30.93 -6.07 -22.76
C THR A 815 -31.49 -7.13 -21.82
N ARG A 816 -31.98 -8.26 -22.36
CA ARG A 816 -32.48 -9.39 -21.56
C ARG A 816 -31.39 -10.02 -20.69
N PHE A 817 -30.19 -10.25 -21.23
CA PHE A 817 -29.07 -10.77 -20.44
C PHE A 817 -28.64 -9.79 -19.36
N LEU A 818 -28.65 -8.50 -19.66
CA LEU A 818 -28.33 -7.44 -18.69
C LEU A 818 -29.38 -7.37 -17.57
N ASP A 819 -30.67 -7.49 -17.89
CA ASP A 819 -31.74 -7.54 -16.88
C ASP A 819 -31.61 -8.79 -16.00
N THR A 820 -31.29 -9.94 -16.60
CA THR A 820 -31.03 -11.18 -15.86
C THR A 820 -29.84 -11.00 -14.91
N MET A 821 -28.77 -10.35 -15.37
CA MET A 821 -27.58 -10.05 -14.57
C MET A 821 -27.93 -9.18 -13.34
N LEU A 822 -28.75 -8.15 -13.52
CA LEU A 822 -29.22 -7.29 -12.43
C LEU A 822 -30.13 -8.04 -11.44
N THR A 823 -31.04 -8.90 -11.92
CA THR A 823 -31.91 -9.70 -11.03
C THR A 823 -31.13 -10.68 -10.16
N GLN A 824 -29.96 -11.12 -10.61
CA GLN A 824 -29.05 -11.97 -9.83
C GLN A 824 -28.11 -11.17 -8.91
N GLY A 825 -28.23 -9.84 -8.87
CA GLY A 825 -27.42 -8.97 -8.03
C GLY A 825 -26.03 -8.64 -8.58
N PHE A 826 -25.75 -8.97 -9.84
CA PHE A 826 -24.50 -8.61 -10.48
C PHE A 826 -24.57 -7.21 -11.08
N LEU A 827 -23.57 -6.39 -10.77
CA LEU A 827 -23.38 -5.07 -11.38
C LEU A 827 -22.70 -5.21 -12.75
N PRO A 828 -23.33 -4.82 -13.88
CA PRO A 828 -22.72 -4.93 -15.20
C PRO A 828 -21.47 -4.07 -15.37
N ARG A 829 -20.59 -4.42 -16.33
CA ARG A 829 -19.45 -3.56 -16.65
C ARG A 829 -19.92 -2.33 -17.44
N LEU A 830 -19.37 -1.15 -17.13
CA LEU A 830 -19.69 0.08 -17.88
C LEU A 830 -19.40 -0.05 -19.39
N GLU A 831 -18.40 -0.85 -19.78
CA GLU A 831 -18.12 -1.12 -21.20
C GLU A 831 -19.27 -1.85 -21.90
N SER A 832 -19.96 -2.76 -21.20
CA SER A 832 -21.12 -3.47 -21.75
C SER A 832 -22.29 -2.51 -21.98
N TYR A 833 -22.53 -1.58 -21.06
CA TYR A 833 -23.50 -0.50 -21.25
C TYR A 833 -23.12 0.45 -22.38
N LYS A 834 -21.83 0.79 -22.52
CA LYS A 834 -21.32 1.61 -23.64
C LYS A 834 -21.62 0.95 -24.98
N LEU A 835 -21.28 -0.34 -25.12
CA LEU A 835 -21.57 -1.09 -26.34
C LEU A 835 -23.07 -1.17 -26.64
N LEU A 836 -23.91 -1.39 -25.62
CA LEU A 836 -25.35 -1.48 -25.77
C LEU A 836 -25.98 -0.14 -26.14
N ILE A 837 -25.70 0.92 -25.40
CA ILE A 837 -26.31 2.25 -25.58
C ILE A 837 -25.86 2.85 -26.91
N CYS A 838 -24.56 2.84 -27.21
CA CYS A 838 -24.07 3.34 -28.49
C CYS A 838 -24.62 2.51 -29.66
N GLY A 839 -24.67 1.18 -29.52
CA GLY A 839 -25.25 0.30 -30.55
C GLY A 839 -26.74 0.51 -30.78
N LEU A 840 -27.52 0.80 -29.72
CA LEU A 840 -28.94 1.14 -29.82
C LEU A 840 -29.16 2.48 -30.54
N TYR A 841 -28.32 3.49 -30.27
CA TYR A 841 -28.35 4.76 -31.00
C TYR A 841 -27.96 4.59 -32.48
N ASP A 842 -26.91 3.82 -32.79
CA ASP A 842 -26.50 3.53 -34.17
C ASP A 842 -27.63 2.84 -34.96
N ASN A 843 -28.49 2.09 -34.29
CA ASN A 843 -29.64 1.39 -34.88
C ASN A 843 -30.95 2.21 -34.87
N GLY A 844 -30.91 3.47 -34.41
CA GLY A 844 -32.06 4.38 -34.36
C GLY A 844 -33.05 4.13 -33.20
N ASN A 845 -32.75 3.23 -32.26
CA ASN A 845 -33.62 2.86 -31.15
C ASN A 845 -33.43 3.76 -29.91
N ASN A 846 -33.73 5.05 -30.06
CA ASN A 846 -33.46 6.08 -29.05
C ASN A 846 -34.14 5.82 -27.70
N ASP A 847 -35.40 5.38 -27.68
CA ASP A 847 -36.15 5.18 -26.43
C ASP A 847 -35.58 4.03 -25.59
N LYS A 848 -35.15 2.95 -26.25
CA LYS A 848 -34.49 1.81 -25.59
C LYS A 848 -33.10 2.21 -25.07
N ALA A 849 -32.36 3.04 -25.82
CA ALA A 849 -31.07 3.56 -25.37
C ALA A 849 -31.21 4.42 -24.10
N LYS A 850 -32.20 5.31 -24.07
CA LYS A 850 -32.53 6.12 -22.88
C LYS A 850 -32.95 5.25 -21.70
N ALA A 851 -33.82 4.28 -21.91
CA ALA A 851 -34.25 3.37 -20.85
C ALA A 851 -33.07 2.59 -20.25
N ALA A 852 -32.13 2.12 -21.07
CA ALA A 852 -30.91 1.47 -20.62
C ALA A 852 -30.01 2.44 -19.83
N PHE A 853 -29.93 3.71 -20.23
CA PHE A 853 -29.17 4.73 -19.52
C PHE A 853 -29.77 5.09 -18.15
N PHE A 854 -31.10 5.23 -18.04
CA PHE A 854 -31.77 5.43 -16.76
C PHE A 854 -31.49 4.29 -15.78
N ARG A 855 -31.63 3.04 -16.24
CA ARG A 855 -31.29 1.86 -15.42
C ARG A 855 -29.84 1.87 -14.95
N LEU A 856 -28.92 2.36 -15.78
CA LEU A 856 -27.52 2.49 -15.41
C LEU A 856 -27.31 3.53 -14.29
N LEU A 857 -28.01 4.65 -14.31
CA LEU A 857 -27.91 5.66 -13.25
C LEU A 857 -28.41 5.13 -11.90
N ASP A 858 -29.41 4.24 -11.91
CA ASP A 858 -29.94 3.60 -10.69
C ASP A 858 -28.99 2.56 -10.06
N CYS A 859 -27.94 2.15 -10.77
CA CYS A 859 -27.01 1.10 -10.32
C CYS A 859 -25.88 1.59 -9.39
N GLY A 860 -25.81 2.89 -9.06
CA GLY A 860 -24.84 3.43 -8.10
C GLY A 860 -23.38 3.48 -8.60
N TYR A 861 -23.16 3.63 -9.92
CA TYR A 861 -21.83 3.91 -10.46
C TYR A 861 -21.37 5.33 -10.13
N ASN A 862 -20.06 5.56 -10.10
CA ASN A 862 -19.50 6.90 -10.05
C ASN A 862 -19.96 7.72 -11.29
N ASN A 863 -20.56 8.88 -11.05
CA ASN A 863 -21.13 9.72 -12.11
C ASN A 863 -20.09 10.23 -13.11
N ASP A 864 -18.88 10.56 -12.66
CA ASP A 864 -17.78 10.98 -13.53
C ASP A 864 -17.32 9.85 -14.45
N GLU A 865 -17.26 8.61 -13.97
CA GLU A 865 -16.92 7.43 -14.78
C GLU A 865 -18.00 7.14 -15.82
N VAL A 866 -19.28 7.26 -15.45
CA VAL A 866 -20.42 7.12 -16.36
C VAL A 866 -20.34 8.15 -17.48
N ALA A 867 -20.19 9.42 -17.13
CA ALA A 867 -20.08 10.51 -18.10
C ALA A 867 -18.87 10.31 -19.02
N TRP A 868 -17.70 9.98 -18.47
CA TRP A 868 -16.51 9.78 -19.28
C TRP A 868 -16.63 8.58 -20.23
N LYS A 869 -17.06 7.43 -19.74
CA LYS A 869 -17.09 6.19 -20.53
C LYS A 869 -18.22 6.21 -21.58
N LEU A 870 -19.40 6.71 -21.23
CA LEU A 870 -20.56 6.70 -22.13
C LEU A 870 -20.66 7.95 -22.99
N LEU A 871 -20.59 9.14 -22.38
CA LEU A 871 -20.82 10.39 -23.10
C LEU A 871 -19.59 10.80 -23.91
N ILE A 872 -18.41 10.84 -23.27
CA ILE A 872 -17.16 11.27 -23.93
C ILE A 872 -16.61 10.16 -24.84
N ASP A 873 -16.23 9.01 -24.25
CA ASP A 873 -15.57 7.93 -24.99
C ASP A 873 -16.53 7.15 -25.91
N GLY A 874 -17.80 7.06 -25.53
CA GLY A 874 -18.85 6.40 -26.30
C GLY A 874 -19.45 7.30 -27.39
N LEU A 875 -20.20 8.34 -27.02
CA LEU A 875 -21.03 9.12 -27.95
C LEU A 875 -20.26 10.24 -28.66
N LEU A 876 -19.52 11.09 -27.94
CA LEU A 876 -18.80 12.23 -28.51
C LEU A 876 -17.71 11.78 -29.49
N LYS A 877 -16.89 10.79 -29.14
CA LYS A 877 -15.88 10.22 -30.06
C LYS A 877 -16.51 9.62 -31.33
N ARG A 878 -17.77 9.18 -31.28
CA ARG A 878 -18.54 8.69 -32.44
C ARG A 878 -19.22 9.80 -33.23
N GLY A 879 -19.17 11.05 -32.78
CA GLY A 879 -19.83 12.21 -33.41
C GLY A 879 -21.33 12.31 -33.12
N LEU A 880 -21.85 11.59 -32.11
CA LEU A 880 -23.27 11.63 -31.71
C LEU A 880 -23.53 12.75 -30.69
N VAL A 881 -23.28 13.99 -31.09
CA VAL A 881 -23.26 15.19 -30.23
C VAL A 881 -24.64 15.47 -29.63
N ASP A 882 -25.69 15.49 -30.47
CA ASP A 882 -27.08 15.73 -30.03
C ASP A 882 -27.58 14.69 -29.03
N ARG A 883 -27.08 13.45 -29.13
CA ARG A 883 -27.44 12.38 -28.19
C ARG A 883 -26.65 12.51 -26.90
N CYS A 884 -25.42 12.98 -26.97
CA CYS A 884 -24.60 13.26 -25.80
C CYS A 884 -25.19 14.38 -24.95
N SER A 885 -25.62 15.49 -25.55
CA SER A 885 -26.27 16.60 -24.83
C SER A 885 -27.58 16.15 -24.18
N GLU A 886 -28.40 15.37 -24.89
CA GLU A 886 -29.65 14.83 -24.37
C GLU A 886 -29.45 13.91 -23.14
N LEU A 887 -28.40 13.06 -23.14
CA LEU A 887 -28.08 12.22 -21.99
C LEU A 887 -27.44 13.01 -20.84
N LEU A 888 -26.68 14.07 -21.12
CA LEU A 888 -26.13 14.96 -20.11
C LEU A 888 -27.26 15.67 -19.35
N ASP A 889 -28.26 16.18 -20.05
CA ASP A 889 -29.47 16.77 -19.45
C ASP A 889 -30.18 15.77 -18.52
N ILE A 890 -30.22 14.49 -18.91
CA ILE A 890 -30.80 13.43 -18.08
C ILE A 890 -29.98 13.23 -16.80
N MET A 891 -28.64 13.20 -16.89
CA MET A 891 -27.77 13.08 -15.72
C MET A 891 -27.96 14.23 -14.74
N GLU A 892 -28.04 15.46 -15.25
CA GLU A 892 -28.25 16.67 -14.45
C GLU A 892 -29.62 16.66 -13.76
N LYS A 893 -30.69 16.31 -14.49
CA LYS A 893 -32.05 16.19 -13.93
C LYS A 893 -32.14 15.12 -12.84
N ASN A 894 -31.34 14.07 -12.94
CA ASN A 894 -31.27 13.02 -11.91
C ASN A 894 -30.39 13.40 -10.71
N GLY A 895 -29.83 14.62 -10.66
CA GLY A 895 -29.02 15.10 -9.55
C GLY A 895 -27.57 14.61 -9.54
N SER A 896 -27.07 14.10 -10.67
CA SER A 896 -25.70 13.61 -10.80
C SER A 896 -24.70 14.77 -10.66
N ARG A 897 -23.77 14.69 -9.71
CA ARG A 897 -22.69 15.68 -9.56
C ARG A 897 -21.47 15.21 -10.35
N LEU A 898 -21.14 15.95 -11.40
CA LEU A 898 -19.91 15.77 -12.18
C LEU A 898 -18.82 16.69 -11.63
N SER A 899 -17.58 16.21 -11.66
CA SER A 899 -16.40 17.05 -11.41
C SER A 899 -16.29 18.17 -12.44
N SER A 900 -15.69 19.29 -12.04
CA SER A 900 -15.49 20.47 -12.90
C SER A 900 -14.82 20.11 -14.22
N GLN A 901 -13.82 19.24 -14.20
CA GLN A 901 -13.09 18.86 -15.40
C GLN A 901 -13.84 17.90 -16.32
N THR A 902 -14.54 16.88 -15.80
CA THR A 902 -15.38 16.02 -16.65
C THR A 902 -16.42 16.88 -17.38
N TYR A 903 -16.97 17.87 -16.68
CA TYR A 903 -17.93 18.82 -17.24
C TYR A 903 -17.29 19.72 -18.31
N THR A 904 -16.11 20.30 -18.05
CA THR A 904 -15.38 21.11 -19.06
C THR A 904 -15.04 20.30 -20.31
N PHE A 905 -14.61 19.04 -20.15
CA PHE A 905 -14.33 18.17 -21.30
C PHE A 905 -15.58 17.84 -22.12
N LEU A 906 -16.71 17.62 -21.47
CA LEU A 906 -17.99 17.45 -22.16
C LEU A 906 -18.34 18.69 -22.97
N LEU A 907 -18.22 19.88 -22.38
CA LEU A 907 -18.50 21.14 -23.08
C LEU A 907 -17.53 21.39 -24.24
N GLU A 908 -16.22 21.22 -24.04
CA GLU A 908 -15.23 21.33 -25.13
C GLU A 908 -15.49 20.32 -26.25
N GLY A 909 -15.95 19.11 -25.90
CA GLY A 909 -16.31 18.07 -26.86
C GLY A 909 -17.56 18.40 -27.67
N LEU A 910 -18.57 18.99 -27.03
CA LEU A 910 -19.81 19.45 -27.67
C LEU A 910 -19.54 20.66 -28.60
N ASP A 911 -18.71 21.61 -28.17
CA ASP A 911 -18.38 22.84 -28.92
C ASP A 911 -17.50 22.58 -30.16
N ARG A 912 -16.61 21.58 -30.12
CA ARG A 912 -15.69 21.28 -31.25
C ARG A 912 -16.39 20.71 -32.48
N THR A 913 -17.61 20.21 -32.34
CA THR A 913 -18.39 19.59 -33.43
C THR A 913 -19.37 20.55 -34.10
N ASP A 914 -19.76 21.65 -33.45
CA ASP A 914 -20.59 22.70 -34.08
C ASP A 914 -19.82 23.53 -35.14
N ASN A 915 -18.50 23.38 -35.20
CA ASN A 915 -17.60 24.06 -36.15
C ASN A 915 -17.08 23.16 -37.29
N LYS A 916 -17.72 22.02 -37.57
CA LYS A 916 -17.35 21.11 -38.69
C LYS A 916 -18.42 20.96 -39.75
#